data_AF-A0A4R8QFH0-F1
#
_entry.id   AF-A0A4R8QFH0-F1
#
_cell.length_a   1.000
_cell.length_b   1.000
_cell.length_c   1.000
_cell.angle_alpha   90.00
_cell.angle_beta   90.00
_cell.angle_gamma   90.00
#
_symmetry.space_group_name_H-M   'P 1'
#
loop_
_entity.id
_entity.type
_entity.pdbx_description
1 polymer ?
#
loop_
_entity_poly.entity_id
_entity_poly.type
_entity_poly.pdbx_seq_one_letter_code
_entity_poly.pdbx_strand_id
1 'polypeptide(L)'
;MRLINVRTGRLEEFYHEPPAYAVLSHTWGADEEEISFRDVQETATSKTGVGRAKFDGCCAQTLADGLDYAWIDTCCIDKANSTELSEAINSMFAWYQRASVCYAFLADVSPADNVSRPQSEFRHSRWFERGWTLQELLAPGNFRFYSRNWSFLGTKRQLSTIVAQITGIPRPFLLGAAELREASVAQRMSWAAKRVTKRREDIAYCLLGIFGVTMPMIYGEGDQAFGRLQEEIMRRNTDDSILAWNLSGLDTRPHNTIMGDVISGGILASSPSDFACSGDIVCRDQRGTLIDPLYVFGGHLRIQIRLFTSPSNLTFGLLDCHPKDNAQTVVGIPLRGAASDESSDEYIRPEGRLTELLQDANTDSPSRLIRIRKERQSPTDPSTNRRYGFYVEESADETGLEILDVEPRVRWEKDNATINTTVDFDGNETQLTWVRFRHKTNRCPDFVVLLELEVRQSLVQARCHVMSAARDTSLSMIASKAHSTNKHTFGKESASNGDTNLLVTLDEERVGAYPMFVVRLASLPEPPPVNVNVTQELAQLKRQTYLRDLLHEDRKIGPQRTVLEKQIRKQSTDLEGIKQNLADVQAQLDRLELEKQTLKRRLEETSKALILLEEKDEVLKLRRSGVCHAVAASQDAMGSLEQESAEQWYEAMFQSLLESISPEDSTAADLTPVADVSEKLLVQAVLQGHEATVQFLLDKGSSVELEDGEGHSLLTLATVRKHRGLMRMLVERGANTNSVNNHGTVPLHLATLQGDPFVVGLLLELGAHIEAMTRNGQTSLSLAAMKGNKGVVRLLLDKGADINAKNDDGWTALHVATSKGLREVVQLLLDREAKIELKTRSGQTALALAATRGDEQMTKFLLERGAATNPRDTNGWTPLFHATTKGRSIVMNLLLDHGADIAATCGKGQTLLMLAAERGQKSAVTLLINRGASVEAKDGKGTESQQGVLQHLRRNGGSSESLDSGRRMSWRRLWSTGYTIDE
;
A
#
# COMPACT_ATOMS: atom_id res chain seq x y z
N MET A 1 3.64 6.31 11.03
CA MET A 1 3.64 6.17 9.54
C MET A 1 4.16 7.47 8.94
N ARG A 2 4.93 7.42 7.84
CA ARG A 2 5.34 8.62 7.11
C ARG A 2 4.57 8.72 5.80
N LEU A 3 4.11 9.91 5.45
CA LEU A 3 3.43 10.19 4.20
C LEU A 3 4.14 11.30 3.45
N ILE A 4 4.08 11.26 2.12
CA ILE A 4 4.56 12.34 1.27
C ILE A 4 3.44 13.37 1.16
N ASN A 5 3.70 14.60 1.59
CA ASN A 5 2.85 15.73 1.24
C ASN A 5 3.05 16.03 -0.25
N VAL A 6 2.04 15.73 -1.07
CA VAL A 6 2.19 15.77 -2.54
C VAL A 6 2.29 17.18 -3.11
N ARG A 7 2.04 18.23 -2.29
CA ARG A 7 2.23 19.64 -2.67
C ARG A 7 3.67 20.11 -2.45
N THR A 8 4.29 19.65 -1.36
CA THR A 8 5.65 20.04 -0.99
C THR A 8 6.71 19.04 -1.43
N GLY A 9 6.29 17.81 -1.74
CA GLY A 9 7.16 16.67 -2.06
C GLY A 9 7.96 16.17 -0.85
N ARG A 10 7.61 16.57 0.39
CA ARG A 10 8.34 16.22 1.61
C ARG A 10 7.63 15.15 2.43
N LEU A 11 8.39 14.40 3.22
CA LEU A 11 7.86 13.44 4.18
C LEU A 11 7.36 14.15 5.44
N GLU A 12 6.17 13.75 5.89
CA GLU A 12 5.55 14.15 7.16
C GLU A 12 5.23 12.90 7.98
N GLU A 13 5.45 12.97 9.30
CA GLU A 13 5.25 11.85 10.22
C GLU A 13 3.92 11.94 10.98
N PHE A 14 3.21 10.81 11.06
CA PHE A 14 1.94 10.67 11.74
C PHE A 14 2.00 9.51 12.74
N TYR A 15 1.67 9.77 14.00
CA TYR A 15 1.81 8.83 15.12
C TYR A 15 0.49 8.18 15.57
N HIS A 16 -0.66 8.75 15.18
CA HIS A 16 -1.99 8.25 15.53
C HIS A 16 -2.82 7.97 14.26
N GLU A 17 -3.84 8.76 13.99
CA GLU A 17 -4.64 8.65 12.76
C GLU A 17 -3.96 9.42 11.62
N PRO A 18 -3.43 8.74 10.60
CA PRO A 18 -2.91 9.41 9.42
C PRO A 18 -4.07 10.08 8.65
N PRO A 19 -3.81 11.22 7.98
CA PRO A 19 -4.79 11.85 7.09
C PRO A 19 -5.15 10.92 5.92
N ALA A 20 -6.19 11.25 5.16
CA ALA A 20 -6.51 10.48 3.96
C ALA A 20 -5.32 10.46 2.98
N TYR A 21 -4.85 9.27 2.64
CA TYR A 21 -3.71 9.09 1.74
C TYR A 21 -4.01 8.13 0.60
N ALA A 22 -3.31 8.36 -0.52
CA ALA A 22 -3.19 7.40 -1.60
C ALA A 22 -2.00 6.46 -1.36
N VAL A 23 -2.04 5.27 -1.95
CA VAL A 23 -0.92 4.33 -1.97
C VAL A 23 -0.48 4.12 -3.41
N LEU A 24 0.82 4.20 -3.68
CA LEU A 24 1.38 3.73 -4.94
C LEU A 24 1.76 2.26 -4.84
N SER A 25 1.08 1.43 -5.61
CA SER A 25 1.46 0.05 -5.90
C SER A 25 2.23 0.00 -7.22
N HIS A 26 3.41 -0.63 -7.23
CA HIS A 26 4.24 -0.64 -8.42
C HIS A 26 5.19 -1.83 -8.50
N THR A 27 5.75 -2.03 -9.69
CA THR A 27 6.90 -2.90 -9.92
C THR A 27 8.20 -2.12 -9.83
N TRP A 28 9.28 -2.83 -9.52
CA TRP A 28 10.61 -2.24 -9.36
C TRP A 28 11.26 -2.01 -10.71
N GLY A 29 11.87 -0.83 -10.87
CA GLY A 29 12.95 -0.58 -11.83
C GLY A 29 14.30 -1.03 -11.24
N ALA A 30 15.41 -0.54 -11.82
CA ALA A 30 16.71 -0.67 -11.17
C ALA A 30 16.70 0.11 -9.84
N ASP A 31 17.33 -0.40 -8.78
CA ASP A 31 17.34 0.22 -7.44
C ASP A 31 17.90 1.67 -7.50
N GLU A 32 18.76 1.96 -8.48
CA GLU A 32 19.36 3.27 -8.77
C GLU A 32 18.34 4.31 -9.28
N GLU A 33 17.27 3.88 -9.94
CA GLU A 33 16.23 4.74 -10.53
C GLU A 33 15.09 5.06 -9.55
N GLU A 34 14.85 4.20 -8.55
CA GLU A 34 13.79 4.40 -7.57
C GLU A 34 14.13 5.54 -6.62
N ILE A 35 13.09 6.28 -6.21
CA ILE A 35 13.22 7.30 -5.17
C ILE A 35 13.20 6.61 -3.81
N SER A 36 14.30 6.79 -3.07
CA SER A 36 14.50 6.25 -1.73
C SER A 36 14.11 7.24 -0.64
N PHE A 37 14.04 6.77 0.60
CA PHE A 37 13.78 7.60 1.78
C PHE A 37 14.75 8.79 1.90
N ARG A 38 16.06 8.55 1.67
CA ARG A 38 17.08 9.60 1.73
C ARG A 38 16.91 10.66 0.65
N ASP A 39 16.51 10.25 -0.56
CA ASP A 39 16.32 11.18 -1.68
C ASP A 39 15.22 12.22 -1.40
N VAL A 40 14.16 11.81 -0.68
CA VAL A 40 13.05 12.71 -0.30
C VAL A 40 13.43 13.61 0.89
N GLN A 41 14.28 13.16 1.81
CA GLN A 41 14.74 13.96 2.95
C GLN A 41 15.75 15.05 2.55
N GLU A 42 16.68 14.76 1.63
CA GLU A 42 17.76 15.67 1.26
C GLU A 42 17.36 16.75 0.23
N THR A 43 16.05 16.90 -0.07
CA THR A 43 15.54 17.78 -1.14
C THR A 43 16.25 17.55 -2.49
N ALA A 44 16.53 16.28 -2.84
CA ALA A 44 17.35 15.97 -3.99
C ALA A 44 16.56 16.04 -5.32
N THR A 45 16.72 17.15 -6.02
CA THR A 45 16.30 17.42 -7.40
C THR A 45 17.11 16.66 -8.47
N SER A 46 17.88 15.62 -8.13
CA SER A 46 18.90 15.03 -9.03
C SER A 46 18.54 13.70 -9.72
N LYS A 47 17.54 12.95 -9.24
CA LYS A 47 17.15 11.67 -9.85
C LYS A 47 16.16 11.86 -11.00
N THR A 48 16.54 11.41 -12.20
CA THR A 48 15.73 11.38 -13.41
C THR A 48 15.43 9.93 -13.82
N GLY A 49 14.35 9.70 -14.57
CA GLY A 49 13.99 8.36 -15.07
C GLY A 49 12.61 7.86 -14.62
N VAL A 50 12.37 6.56 -14.77
CA VAL A 50 11.05 5.94 -14.57
C VAL A 50 10.58 6.01 -13.12
N GLY A 51 11.50 5.89 -12.14
CA GLY A 51 11.18 6.07 -10.73
C GLY A 51 10.69 7.48 -10.40
N ARG A 52 11.30 8.51 -11.01
CA ARG A 52 10.85 9.90 -10.86
C ARG A 52 9.50 10.15 -11.52
N ALA A 53 9.28 9.67 -12.73
CA ALA A 53 8.00 9.77 -13.42
C ALA A 53 6.87 9.03 -12.66
N LYS A 54 7.17 7.90 -12.02
CA LYS A 54 6.26 7.21 -11.09
C LYS A 54 5.91 8.10 -9.90
N PHE A 55 6.91 8.65 -9.22
CA PHE A 55 6.70 9.48 -8.04
C PHE A 55 5.90 10.74 -8.36
N ASP A 56 6.32 11.50 -9.38
CA ASP A 56 5.67 12.76 -9.77
C ASP A 56 4.25 12.50 -10.27
N GLY A 57 4.04 11.45 -11.07
CA GLY A 57 2.71 11.09 -11.53
C GLY A 57 1.82 10.57 -10.40
N CYS A 58 2.37 9.89 -9.39
CA CYS A 58 1.62 9.51 -8.20
C CYS A 58 1.21 10.76 -7.41
N CYS A 59 2.10 11.71 -7.19
CA CYS A 59 1.79 12.97 -6.51
C CYS A 59 0.72 13.76 -7.28
N ALA A 60 0.86 13.87 -8.60
CA ALA A 60 -0.09 14.56 -9.47
C ALA A 60 -1.47 13.87 -9.47
N GLN A 61 -1.51 12.54 -9.56
CA GLN A 61 -2.77 11.79 -9.53
C GLN A 61 -3.43 11.83 -8.15
N THR A 62 -2.65 11.80 -7.08
CA THR A 62 -3.12 11.97 -5.69
C THR A 62 -3.79 13.34 -5.53
N LEU A 63 -3.15 14.41 -6.02
CA LEU A 63 -3.73 15.75 -6.06
C LEU A 63 -4.99 15.82 -6.92
N ALA A 64 -4.99 15.16 -8.09
CA ALA A 64 -6.15 15.11 -8.98
C ALA A 64 -7.34 14.38 -8.34
N ASP A 65 -7.08 13.41 -7.48
CA ASP A 65 -8.08 12.69 -6.69
C ASP A 65 -8.45 13.42 -5.37
N GLY A 66 -7.90 14.61 -5.15
CA GLY A 66 -8.23 15.48 -4.02
C GLY A 66 -7.59 15.06 -2.69
N LEU A 67 -6.50 14.28 -2.74
CA LEU A 67 -5.75 13.85 -1.57
C LEU A 67 -4.45 14.69 -1.46
N ASP A 68 -4.09 15.07 -0.24
CA ASP A 68 -2.87 15.85 0.03
C ASP A 68 -1.66 14.96 0.41
N TYR A 69 -1.90 13.66 0.58
CA TYR A 69 -0.87 12.72 1.03
C TYR A 69 -0.82 11.44 0.20
N ALA A 70 0.40 10.98 -0.08
CA ALA A 70 0.67 9.70 -0.72
C ALA A 70 1.63 8.86 0.12
N TRP A 71 1.51 7.55 0.03
CA TRP A 71 2.44 6.58 0.61
C TRP A 71 3.05 5.73 -0.49
N ILE A 72 4.37 5.62 -0.49
CA ILE A 72 5.16 4.84 -1.44
C ILE A 72 6.23 4.09 -0.65
N ASP A 73 6.26 2.75 -0.75
CA ASP A 73 7.12 1.91 0.10
C ASP A 73 8.62 2.22 -0.07
N THR A 74 9.05 2.64 -1.26
CA THR A 74 10.46 2.93 -1.55
C THR A 74 10.99 4.15 -0.79
N CYS A 75 10.14 5.14 -0.48
CA CYS A 75 10.57 6.39 0.14
C CYS A 75 9.83 6.78 1.43
N CYS A 76 8.72 6.12 1.80
CA CYS A 76 8.06 6.33 3.08
C CYS A 76 8.60 5.43 4.21
N ILE A 77 9.43 4.44 3.89
CA ILE A 77 10.05 3.51 4.85
C ILE A 77 11.57 3.68 4.80
N ASP A 78 12.21 3.87 5.95
CA ASP A 78 13.66 3.75 6.06
C ASP A 78 14.08 2.27 6.04
N LYS A 79 14.33 1.74 4.84
CA LYS A 79 14.74 0.35 4.64
C LYS A 79 16.12 0.02 5.24
N ALA A 80 16.89 1.02 5.69
CA ALA A 80 18.15 0.80 6.40
C ALA A 80 17.93 0.50 7.90
N ASN A 81 16.77 0.86 8.45
CA ASN A 81 16.39 0.56 9.82
C ASN A 81 15.60 -0.75 9.88
N SER A 82 16.23 -1.82 10.39
CA SER A 82 15.62 -3.15 10.46
C SER A 82 14.38 -3.22 11.36
N THR A 83 14.32 -2.39 12.40
CA THR A 83 13.17 -2.35 13.32
C THR A 83 11.98 -1.70 12.62
N GLU A 84 12.19 -0.53 12.02
CA GLU A 84 11.15 0.17 11.25
C GLU A 84 10.64 -0.70 10.08
N LEU A 85 11.56 -1.34 9.34
CA LEU A 85 11.20 -2.21 8.24
C LEU A 85 10.33 -3.40 8.70
N SER A 86 10.66 -4.00 9.85
CA SER A 86 9.88 -5.09 10.45
C SER A 86 8.49 -4.62 10.89
N GLU A 87 8.39 -3.45 11.54
CA GLU A 87 7.09 -2.87 11.94
C GLU A 87 6.23 -2.50 10.72
N ALA A 88 6.84 -1.91 9.70
CA ALA A 88 6.15 -1.53 8.47
C ALA A 88 5.60 -2.75 7.72
N ILE A 89 6.38 -3.81 7.57
CA ILE A 89 5.92 -5.04 6.90
C ILE A 89 4.77 -5.72 7.64
N ASN A 90 4.81 -5.77 8.97
CA ASN A 90 3.70 -6.30 9.77
C ASN A 90 2.44 -5.39 9.73
N SER A 91 2.58 -4.11 9.37
CA SER A 91 1.49 -3.13 9.37
C SER A 91 0.93 -2.82 7.97
N MET A 92 1.65 -3.18 6.90
CA MET A 92 1.35 -2.75 5.53
C MET A 92 -0.07 -3.10 5.07
N PHE A 93 -0.56 -4.30 5.38
CA PHE A 93 -1.91 -4.70 4.98
C PHE A 93 -2.98 -3.79 5.59
N ALA A 94 -2.83 -3.43 6.87
CA ALA A 94 -3.73 -2.50 7.54
C ALA A 94 -3.62 -1.09 6.93
N TRP A 95 -2.43 -0.67 6.52
CA TRP A 95 -2.23 0.61 5.82
C TRP A 95 -2.87 0.60 4.43
N TYR A 96 -2.79 -0.50 3.68
CA TYR A 96 -3.46 -0.65 2.39
C TYR A 96 -4.99 -0.68 2.53
N GLN A 97 -5.50 -1.32 3.58
CA GLN A 97 -6.93 -1.38 3.87
C GLN A 97 -7.51 0.00 4.24
N ARG A 98 -6.72 0.84 4.93
CA ARG A 98 -7.10 2.21 5.31
C ARG A 98 -6.86 3.26 4.22
N ALA A 99 -6.15 2.91 3.15
CA ALA A 99 -5.85 3.83 2.07
C ALA A 99 -7.14 4.27 1.35
N SER A 100 -7.24 5.57 1.03
CA SER A 100 -8.40 6.12 0.32
C SER A 100 -8.48 5.63 -1.13
N VAL A 101 -7.30 5.40 -1.74
CA VAL A 101 -7.16 4.82 -3.06
C VAL A 101 -5.78 4.20 -3.19
N CYS A 102 -5.68 3.09 -3.93
CA CYS A 102 -4.42 2.53 -4.35
C CYS A 102 -4.29 2.61 -5.88
N TYR A 103 -3.15 3.11 -6.34
CA TYR A 103 -2.81 3.21 -7.77
C TYR A 103 -1.82 2.12 -8.14
N ALA A 104 -2.20 1.21 -9.03
CA ALA A 104 -1.25 0.32 -9.70
C ALA A 104 -0.63 1.04 -10.89
N PHE A 105 0.65 1.36 -10.79
CA PHE A 105 1.43 1.83 -11.92
C PHE A 105 2.05 0.65 -12.68
N LEU A 106 1.59 0.42 -13.91
CA LEU A 106 2.02 -0.69 -14.76
C LEU A 106 3.05 -0.20 -15.79
N ALA A 107 4.33 -0.29 -15.44
CA ALA A 107 5.43 0.21 -16.26
C ALA A 107 5.57 -0.51 -17.62
N ASP A 108 5.03 -1.71 -17.75
CA ASP A 108 5.06 -2.58 -18.92
C ASP A 108 3.78 -2.55 -19.77
N VAL A 109 2.83 -1.67 -19.45
CA VAL A 109 1.57 -1.53 -20.20
C VAL A 109 1.51 -0.18 -20.90
N SER A 110 1.27 -0.21 -22.20
CA SER A 110 1.14 0.98 -23.05
C SER A 110 -0.23 1.66 -22.86
N PRO A 111 -0.32 3.00 -23.06
CA PRO A 111 -1.58 3.74 -22.97
C PRO A 111 -2.64 3.33 -24.00
N ALA A 112 -2.23 2.75 -25.13
CA ALA A 112 -3.13 2.34 -26.20
C ALA A 112 -3.65 0.90 -26.03
N ASP A 113 -3.22 0.21 -24.97
CA ASP A 113 -3.61 -1.18 -24.75
C ASP A 113 -5.13 -1.29 -24.51
N ASN A 114 -5.73 -2.30 -25.13
CA ASN A 114 -7.13 -2.62 -24.92
C ASN A 114 -7.21 -3.83 -24.00
N VAL A 115 -7.41 -3.56 -22.71
CA VAL A 115 -7.46 -4.54 -21.61
C VAL A 115 -8.42 -5.70 -21.87
N SER A 116 -9.46 -5.49 -22.67
CA SER A 116 -10.44 -6.53 -22.99
C SER A 116 -9.90 -7.63 -23.91
N ARG A 117 -8.83 -7.37 -24.68
CA ARG A 117 -8.25 -8.35 -25.62
C ARG A 117 -7.50 -9.46 -24.88
N PRO A 118 -7.55 -10.72 -25.34
CA PRO A 118 -6.79 -11.82 -24.72
C PRO A 118 -5.27 -11.60 -24.72
N GLN A 119 -4.73 -10.96 -25.76
CA GLN A 119 -3.29 -10.66 -25.90
C GLN A 119 -2.89 -9.29 -25.34
N SER A 120 -3.75 -8.68 -24.51
CA SER A 120 -3.46 -7.39 -23.87
C SER A 120 -2.19 -7.44 -23.01
N GLU A 121 -1.42 -6.36 -23.05
CA GLU A 121 -0.24 -6.18 -22.22
C GLU A 121 -0.61 -6.18 -20.74
N PHE A 122 -1.77 -5.61 -20.37
CA PHE A 122 -2.31 -5.66 -19.01
C PHE A 122 -2.39 -7.09 -18.46
N ARG A 123 -2.87 -8.06 -19.28
CA ARG A 123 -3.04 -9.46 -18.84
C ARG A 123 -1.73 -10.18 -18.55
N HIS A 124 -0.63 -9.69 -19.13
CA HIS A 124 0.71 -10.26 -19.01
C HIS A 124 1.65 -9.34 -18.20
N SER A 125 1.11 -8.33 -17.53
CA SER A 125 1.93 -7.41 -16.74
C SER A 125 2.58 -8.15 -15.58
N ARG A 126 3.89 -7.93 -15.41
CA ARG A 126 4.69 -8.49 -14.31
C ARG A 126 4.20 -8.05 -12.93
N TRP A 127 3.37 -7.00 -12.88
CA TRP A 127 2.75 -6.55 -11.63
C TRP A 127 1.89 -7.66 -10.99
N PHE A 128 1.22 -8.51 -11.77
CA PHE A 128 0.41 -9.62 -11.24
C PHE A 128 1.23 -10.79 -10.70
N GLU A 129 2.50 -10.89 -11.07
CA GLU A 129 3.41 -11.95 -10.64
C GLU A 129 4.25 -11.54 -9.42
N ARG A 130 4.23 -10.26 -9.04
CA ARG A 130 5.05 -9.77 -7.93
C ARG A 130 4.43 -10.12 -6.57
N GLY A 131 5.21 -10.63 -5.61
CA GLY A 131 4.71 -11.03 -4.29
C GLY A 131 3.89 -9.95 -3.54
N TRP A 132 4.51 -8.80 -3.27
CA TRP A 132 3.92 -7.71 -2.47
C TRP A 132 2.61 -7.14 -3.04
N THR A 133 2.44 -7.16 -4.37
CA THR A 133 1.27 -6.58 -5.02
C THR A 133 -0.01 -7.39 -4.78
N LEU A 134 0.09 -8.62 -4.25
CA LEU A 134 -1.08 -9.41 -3.85
C LEU A 134 -1.84 -8.74 -2.69
N GLN A 135 -1.13 -8.30 -1.66
CA GLN A 135 -1.72 -7.57 -0.54
C GLN A 135 -2.25 -6.21 -0.99
N GLU A 136 -1.50 -5.52 -1.86
CA GLU A 136 -1.91 -4.25 -2.45
C GLU A 136 -3.18 -4.41 -3.32
N LEU A 137 -3.38 -5.57 -3.96
CA LEU A 137 -4.59 -5.87 -4.73
C LEU A 137 -5.80 -6.15 -3.83
N LEU A 138 -5.60 -6.91 -2.76
CA LEU A 138 -6.67 -7.46 -1.92
C LEU A 138 -7.13 -6.53 -0.81
N ALA A 139 -6.21 -5.80 -0.16
CA ALA A 139 -6.53 -4.97 1.00
C ALA A 139 -7.35 -3.70 0.67
N PRO A 140 -7.03 -2.89 -0.36
CA PRO A 140 -7.73 -1.64 -0.61
C PRO A 140 -9.12 -1.86 -1.21
N GLY A 141 -10.12 -1.11 -0.73
CA GLY A 141 -11.46 -1.09 -1.31
C GLY A 141 -11.52 -0.37 -2.67
N ASN A 142 -10.72 0.69 -2.84
CA ASN A 142 -10.63 1.49 -4.05
C ASN A 142 -9.25 1.32 -4.72
N PHE A 143 -9.24 0.75 -5.92
CA PHE A 143 -8.02 0.36 -6.60
C PHE A 143 -8.12 0.67 -8.10
N ARG A 144 -7.11 1.35 -8.65
CA ARG A 144 -7.09 1.87 -10.02
C ARG A 144 -5.81 1.49 -10.74
N PHE A 145 -5.92 1.12 -12.01
CA PHE A 145 -4.79 0.75 -12.85
C PHE A 145 -4.43 1.88 -13.80
N TYR A 146 -3.13 2.14 -13.92
CA TYR A 146 -2.55 3.14 -14.80
C TYR A 146 -1.43 2.53 -15.64
N SER A 147 -1.34 2.95 -16.90
CA SER A 147 -0.25 2.59 -17.82
C SER A 147 1.07 3.29 -17.45
N ARG A 148 2.14 2.98 -18.19
CA ARG A 148 3.49 3.57 -18.03
C ARG A 148 3.58 5.09 -18.14
N ASN A 149 2.55 5.76 -18.65
CA ASN A 149 2.44 7.22 -18.79
C ASN A 149 1.26 7.80 -17.99
N TRP A 150 0.79 7.09 -16.96
CA TRP A 150 -0.33 7.52 -16.12
C TRP A 150 -1.67 7.67 -16.87
N SER A 151 -1.88 6.95 -17.97
CA SER A 151 -3.21 6.86 -18.59
C SER A 151 -4.07 5.87 -17.83
N PHE A 152 -5.31 6.25 -17.52
CA PHE A 152 -6.24 5.44 -16.74
C PHE A 152 -6.72 4.23 -17.55
N LEU A 153 -6.46 3.02 -17.05
CA LEU A 153 -6.83 1.76 -17.70
C LEU A 153 -8.15 1.19 -17.18
N GLY A 154 -8.52 1.52 -15.95
CA GLY A 154 -9.75 1.07 -15.31
C GLY A 154 -9.61 0.84 -13.81
N THR A 155 -10.75 0.63 -13.15
CA THR A 155 -10.79 0.26 -11.73
C THR A 155 -10.76 -1.26 -11.54
N LYS A 156 -10.31 -1.73 -10.36
CA LYS A 156 -10.44 -3.13 -9.93
C LYS A 156 -11.87 -3.65 -10.05
N ARG A 157 -12.87 -2.80 -9.82
CA ARG A 157 -14.29 -3.16 -9.98
C ARG A 157 -14.64 -3.43 -11.44
N GLN A 158 -14.33 -2.51 -12.34
CA GLN A 158 -14.58 -2.62 -13.78
C GLN A 158 -13.85 -3.82 -14.39
N LEU A 159 -12.61 -4.06 -13.96
CA LEU A 159 -11.73 -5.10 -14.50
C LEU A 159 -11.79 -6.42 -13.70
N SER A 160 -12.69 -6.55 -12.72
CA SER A 160 -12.71 -7.67 -11.76
C SER A 160 -12.78 -9.06 -12.42
N THR A 161 -13.55 -9.21 -13.50
CA THR A 161 -13.61 -10.47 -14.26
C THR A 161 -12.27 -10.82 -14.89
N ILE A 162 -11.57 -9.83 -15.45
CA ILE A 162 -10.26 -10.01 -16.10
C ILE A 162 -9.20 -10.30 -15.03
N VAL A 163 -9.20 -9.55 -13.94
CA VAL A 163 -8.27 -9.75 -12.81
C VAL A 163 -8.47 -11.12 -12.17
N ALA A 164 -9.72 -11.59 -12.01
CA ALA A 164 -10.01 -12.93 -11.52
C ALA A 164 -9.46 -14.03 -12.45
N GLN A 165 -9.55 -13.85 -13.77
CA GLN A 165 -8.97 -14.79 -14.74
C GLN A 165 -7.44 -14.84 -14.66
N ILE A 166 -6.78 -13.69 -14.46
CA ILE A 166 -5.32 -13.60 -14.36
C ILE A 166 -4.82 -14.25 -13.07
N THR A 167 -5.46 -13.90 -11.95
CA THR A 167 -4.96 -14.21 -10.59
C THR A 167 -5.52 -15.51 -10.00
N GLY A 168 -6.64 -16.01 -10.54
CA GLY A 168 -7.38 -17.12 -9.93
C GLY A 168 -8.17 -16.73 -8.67
N ILE A 169 -8.20 -15.44 -8.31
CA ILE A 169 -8.89 -14.97 -7.11
C ILE A 169 -10.38 -14.77 -7.41
N PRO A 170 -11.30 -15.36 -6.61
CA PRO A 170 -12.73 -15.13 -6.80
C PRO A 170 -13.11 -13.66 -6.65
N ARG A 171 -14.03 -13.19 -7.52
CA ARG A 171 -14.50 -11.79 -7.54
C ARG A 171 -15.00 -11.26 -6.18
N PRO A 172 -15.70 -12.03 -5.33
CA PRO A 172 -16.12 -11.54 -4.02
C PRO A 172 -14.96 -11.03 -3.15
N PHE A 173 -13.84 -11.74 -3.12
CA PHE A 173 -12.64 -11.33 -2.38
C PHE A 173 -11.95 -10.13 -3.03
N LEU A 174 -11.81 -10.11 -4.36
CA LEU A 174 -11.23 -8.97 -5.08
C LEU A 174 -12.00 -7.67 -4.82
N LEU A 175 -13.32 -7.75 -4.70
CA LEU A 175 -14.22 -6.62 -4.52
C LEU A 175 -14.45 -6.26 -3.04
N GLY A 176 -13.87 -7.02 -2.10
CA GLY A 176 -14.10 -6.85 -0.66
C GLY A 176 -15.53 -7.17 -0.20
N ALA A 177 -16.28 -7.94 -1.00
CA ALA A 177 -17.63 -8.39 -0.66
C ALA A 177 -17.65 -9.63 0.25
N ALA A 178 -16.54 -10.37 0.27
CA ALA A 178 -16.27 -11.47 1.19
C ALA A 178 -14.97 -11.18 1.92
N GLU A 179 -14.91 -11.47 3.23
CA GLU A 179 -13.68 -11.27 3.99
C GLU A 179 -12.64 -12.35 3.69
N LEU A 180 -11.34 -12.02 3.72
CA LEU A 180 -10.29 -12.99 3.41
C LEU A 180 -10.32 -14.23 4.32
N ARG A 181 -10.78 -14.09 5.56
CA ARG A 181 -10.92 -15.20 6.52
C ARG A 181 -12.02 -16.21 6.15
N GLU A 182 -12.92 -15.85 5.24
CA GLU A 182 -13.95 -16.76 4.71
C GLU A 182 -13.39 -17.70 3.64
N ALA A 183 -12.26 -17.34 3.01
CA ALA A 183 -11.52 -18.25 2.15
C ALA A 183 -10.68 -19.21 3.00
N SER A 184 -10.62 -20.47 2.56
CA SER A 184 -9.75 -21.44 3.22
C SER A 184 -8.27 -21.03 3.10
N VAL A 185 -7.42 -21.56 3.97
CA VAL A 185 -5.98 -21.37 3.89
C VAL A 185 -5.44 -21.85 2.54
N ALA A 186 -5.93 -22.99 2.03
CA ALA A 186 -5.57 -23.50 0.72
C ALA A 186 -5.85 -22.51 -0.43
N GLN A 187 -7.03 -21.88 -0.43
CA GLN A 187 -7.39 -20.88 -1.45
C GLN A 187 -6.48 -19.67 -1.38
N ARG A 188 -6.23 -19.16 -0.17
CA ARG A 188 -5.35 -18.00 0.01
C ARG A 188 -3.92 -18.30 -0.42
N MET A 189 -3.41 -19.50 -0.14
CA MET A 189 -2.10 -19.94 -0.61
C MET A 189 -2.05 -20.07 -2.13
N SER A 190 -3.11 -20.58 -2.77
CA SER A 190 -3.16 -20.74 -4.23
C SER A 190 -3.10 -19.40 -4.97
N TRP A 191 -3.66 -18.32 -4.40
CA TRP A 191 -3.57 -16.97 -4.96
C TRP A 191 -2.14 -16.43 -5.03
N ALA A 192 -1.24 -17.00 -4.23
CA ALA A 192 0.18 -16.69 -4.20
C ALA A 192 1.04 -17.64 -5.06
N ALA A 193 0.45 -18.68 -5.67
CA ALA A 193 1.19 -19.74 -6.35
C ALA A 193 2.09 -19.28 -7.51
N LYS A 194 1.68 -18.20 -8.22
CA LYS A 194 2.44 -17.62 -9.35
C LYS A 194 3.29 -16.41 -8.94
N ARG A 195 3.40 -16.14 -7.64
CA ARG A 195 4.08 -14.94 -7.14
C ARG A 195 5.59 -15.17 -7.00
N VAL A 196 6.36 -14.15 -7.33
CA VAL A 196 7.82 -14.14 -7.30
C VAL A 196 8.32 -12.94 -6.48
N THR A 197 9.39 -13.16 -5.72
CA THR A 197 10.03 -12.16 -4.87
C THR A 197 11.54 -12.06 -5.16
N LYS A 198 12.15 -10.92 -4.82
CA LYS A 198 13.59 -10.68 -5.04
C LYS A 198 14.46 -11.53 -4.10
N ARG A 199 14.05 -11.65 -2.83
CA ARG A 199 14.64 -12.56 -1.84
C ARG A 199 13.71 -13.76 -1.63
N ARG A 200 14.27 -14.91 -1.25
CA ARG A 200 13.48 -16.14 -1.06
C ARG A 200 12.52 -16.01 0.12
N GLU A 201 12.99 -15.47 1.23
CA GLU A 201 12.23 -15.26 2.46
C GLU A 201 11.05 -14.27 2.32
N ASP A 202 11.14 -13.32 1.38
CA ASP A 202 10.08 -12.32 1.15
C ASP A 202 8.75 -12.95 0.71
N ILE A 203 8.77 -14.19 0.18
CA ILE A 203 7.53 -14.91 -0.19
C ILE A 203 6.64 -15.16 1.04
N ALA A 204 7.23 -15.30 2.22
CA ALA A 204 6.49 -15.42 3.47
C ALA A 204 5.99 -14.06 3.95
N TYR A 205 6.88 -13.06 3.95
CA TYR A 205 6.57 -11.73 4.47
C TYR A 205 5.50 -11.00 3.65
N CYS A 206 5.46 -11.24 2.33
CA CYS A 206 4.43 -10.68 1.47
C CYS A 206 3.05 -11.34 1.63
N LEU A 207 2.89 -12.32 2.53
CA LEU A 207 1.61 -13.00 2.79
C LEU A 207 1.05 -12.76 4.19
N LEU A 208 1.79 -12.09 5.08
CA LEU A 208 1.39 -11.87 6.48
C LEU A 208 -0.03 -11.31 6.62
N GLY A 209 -0.35 -10.24 5.90
CA GLY A 209 -1.67 -9.61 5.95
C GLY A 209 -2.80 -10.44 5.36
N ILE A 210 -2.52 -11.29 4.36
CA ILE A 210 -3.51 -12.20 3.76
C ILE A 210 -4.03 -13.19 4.80
N PHE A 211 -3.15 -13.60 5.72
CA PHE A 211 -3.44 -14.57 6.78
C PHE A 211 -3.67 -13.94 8.16
N GLY A 212 -3.55 -12.61 8.30
CA GLY A 212 -3.69 -11.94 9.60
C GLY A 212 -2.61 -12.34 10.61
N VAL A 213 -1.42 -12.67 10.11
CA VAL A 213 -0.27 -13.13 10.90
C VAL A 213 0.72 -12.00 11.11
N THR A 214 1.34 -11.96 12.29
CA THR A 214 2.46 -11.08 12.60
C THR A 214 3.65 -11.92 13.05
N MET A 215 4.83 -11.73 12.47
CA MET A 215 6.04 -12.46 12.86
C MET A 215 7.32 -11.62 12.67
N PRO A 216 8.37 -11.86 13.48
CA PRO A 216 9.66 -11.19 13.30
C PRO A 216 10.30 -11.54 11.97
N MET A 217 10.91 -10.54 11.32
CA MET A 217 11.67 -10.75 10.09
C MET A 217 13.12 -11.17 10.38
N ILE A 218 13.59 -12.19 9.68
CA ILE A 218 14.93 -12.77 9.80
C ILE A 218 15.50 -12.90 8.38
N TYR A 219 16.09 -11.82 7.88
CA TYR A 219 16.75 -11.86 6.57
C TYR A 219 17.96 -12.79 6.59
N GLY A 220 18.06 -13.64 5.57
CA GLY A 220 19.05 -14.73 5.49
C GLY A 220 18.52 -16.12 5.87
N GLU A 221 17.27 -16.26 6.32
CA GLU A 221 16.67 -17.57 6.63
C GLU A 221 16.19 -18.34 5.38
N GLY A 222 16.10 -17.67 4.22
CA GLY A 222 15.71 -18.27 2.95
C GLY A 222 14.34 -18.97 3.00
N ASP A 223 14.31 -20.22 2.53
CA ASP A 223 13.07 -21.00 2.39
C ASP A 223 12.44 -21.38 3.76
N GLN A 224 13.18 -21.23 4.87
CA GLN A 224 12.66 -21.49 6.22
C GLN A 224 11.57 -20.49 6.63
N ALA A 225 11.59 -19.26 6.08
CA ALA A 225 10.59 -18.23 6.38
C ALA A 225 9.16 -18.70 6.08
N PHE A 226 8.98 -19.42 4.97
CA PHE A 226 7.66 -19.91 4.54
C PHE A 226 7.15 -21.05 5.43
N GLY A 227 8.04 -21.92 5.92
CA GLY A 227 7.69 -22.91 6.94
C GLY A 227 7.23 -22.25 8.24
N ARG A 228 7.94 -21.20 8.66
CA ARG A 228 7.65 -20.42 9.87
C ARG A 228 6.31 -19.66 9.78
N LEU A 229 5.96 -19.16 8.59
CA LEU A 229 4.63 -18.62 8.30
C LEU A 229 3.53 -19.67 8.45
N GLN A 230 3.70 -20.87 7.86
CA GLN A 230 2.73 -21.95 7.96
C GLN A 230 2.49 -22.35 9.42
N GLU A 231 3.54 -22.45 10.22
CA GLU A 231 3.41 -22.73 11.66
C GLU A 231 2.65 -21.64 12.41
N GLU A 232 2.88 -20.37 12.09
CA GLU A 232 2.16 -19.25 12.73
C GLU A 232 0.69 -19.19 12.29
N ILE A 233 0.37 -19.59 11.05
CA ILE A 233 -1.02 -19.79 10.59
C ILE A 233 -1.68 -20.91 11.38
N MET A 234 -1.02 -22.07 11.50
CA MET A 234 -1.53 -23.23 12.25
C MET A 234 -1.79 -22.89 13.73
N ARG A 235 -0.94 -22.08 14.37
CA ARG A 235 -1.14 -21.63 15.76
C ARG A 235 -2.41 -20.81 15.97
N ARG A 236 -2.87 -20.09 14.95
CA ARG A 236 -3.98 -19.13 15.04
C ARG A 236 -5.27 -19.60 14.35
N ASN A 237 -5.20 -20.68 13.56
CA ASN A 237 -6.28 -21.14 12.71
C ASN A 237 -6.41 -22.67 12.79
N THR A 238 -7.65 -23.16 12.91
CA THR A 238 -7.99 -24.60 12.93
C THR A 238 -8.25 -25.16 11.52
N ASP A 239 -8.14 -24.34 10.48
CA ASP A 239 -8.35 -24.72 9.08
C ASP A 239 -7.25 -25.68 8.58
N ASP A 240 -7.61 -26.97 8.47
CA ASP A 240 -6.73 -28.04 8.05
C ASP A 240 -6.46 -28.08 6.53
N SER A 241 -7.12 -27.22 5.75
CA SER A 241 -6.83 -27.04 4.32
C SER A 241 -5.40 -26.55 4.08
N ILE A 242 -4.69 -26.04 5.09
CA ILE A 242 -3.24 -25.79 5.03
C ILE A 242 -2.42 -27.03 4.63
N LEU A 243 -2.96 -28.24 4.80
CA LEU A 243 -2.32 -29.49 4.39
C LEU A 243 -2.68 -29.91 2.94
N ALA A 244 -3.61 -29.22 2.28
CA ALA A 244 -4.14 -29.54 0.96
C ALA A 244 -3.24 -29.09 -0.21
N TRP A 245 -1.92 -29.07 -0.03
CA TRP A 245 -0.94 -28.84 -1.10
C TRP A 245 -0.68 -30.11 -1.92
N ASN A 246 -0.09 -29.98 -3.11
CA ASN A 246 0.14 -31.03 -4.10
C ASN A 246 -1.14 -31.80 -4.51
N LEU A 247 -2.25 -31.07 -4.69
CA LEU A 247 -3.50 -31.67 -5.18
C LEU A 247 -3.37 -32.08 -6.66
N SER A 248 -3.78 -33.31 -6.99
CA SER A 248 -3.83 -33.79 -8.37
C SER A 248 -4.80 -32.96 -9.22
N GLY A 249 -4.30 -32.31 -10.28
CA GLY A 249 -5.15 -31.57 -11.23
C GLY A 249 -5.89 -32.51 -12.18
N LEU A 250 -6.95 -31.99 -12.83
CA LEU A 250 -7.72 -32.71 -13.86
C LEU A 250 -6.88 -33.15 -15.09
N ASP A 251 -5.64 -32.66 -15.25
CA ASP A 251 -4.78 -32.92 -16.42
C ASP A 251 -3.45 -33.65 -16.12
N THR A 252 -3.22 -34.12 -14.89
CA THR A 252 -1.99 -34.88 -14.59
C THR A 252 -2.22 -36.38 -14.74
N ARG A 253 -1.63 -36.98 -15.79
CA ARG A 253 -1.51 -38.44 -15.92
C ARG A 253 -0.89 -39.00 -14.63
N PRO A 254 -1.40 -40.11 -14.07
CA PRO A 254 -0.80 -40.71 -12.89
C PRO A 254 0.65 -41.09 -13.21
N HIS A 255 1.59 -40.45 -12.53
CA HIS A 255 2.94 -40.99 -12.45
C HIS A 255 2.87 -42.24 -11.59
N ASN A 256 3.02 -43.39 -12.25
CA ASN A 256 3.30 -44.66 -11.59
C ASN A 256 4.67 -44.56 -10.92
N THR A 257 4.74 -43.91 -9.75
CA THR A 257 5.93 -43.94 -8.92
C THR A 257 5.97 -45.31 -8.25
N ILE A 258 6.88 -46.13 -8.76
CA ILE A 258 7.23 -47.49 -8.29
C ILE A 258 7.48 -47.45 -6.78
N MET A 259 7.13 -48.53 -6.07
CA MET A 259 7.43 -48.75 -4.66
C MET A 259 8.96 -48.83 -4.41
N GLY A 260 9.61 -47.67 -4.35
CA GLY A 260 10.93 -47.48 -3.74
C GLY A 260 10.78 -46.96 -2.30
N ASP A 261 11.89 -46.93 -1.56
CA ASP A 261 11.96 -46.50 -0.15
C ASP A 261 11.15 -45.22 0.10
N VAL A 262 10.16 -45.32 0.99
CA VAL A 262 9.23 -44.22 1.26
C VAL A 262 9.88 -43.24 2.22
N ILE A 263 10.58 -42.28 1.63
CA ILE A 263 11.19 -41.14 2.33
C ILE A 263 10.08 -40.14 2.69
N SER A 264 10.14 -39.58 3.91
CA SER A 264 9.20 -38.53 4.31
C SER A 264 9.43 -37.24 3.51
N GLY A 265 8.37 -36.73 2.88
CA GLY A 265 8.33 -35.44 2.17
C GLY A 265 7.98 -34.26 3.06
N GLY A 266 7.89 -34.45 4.39
CA GLY A 266 7.53 -33.41 5.35
C GLY A 266 6.05 -32.98 5.26
N ILE A 267 5.56 -32.33 6.33
CA ILE A 267 4.14 -31.93 6.42
C ILE A 267 3.86 -30.54 5.85
N LEU A 268 4.87 -29.67 5.87
CA LEU A 268 4.78 -28.29 5.38
C LEU A 268 5.08 -28.23 3.88
N ALA A 269 4.32 -27.39 3.17
CA ALA A 269 4.60 -27.07 1.78
C ALA A 269 5.95 -26.35 1.67
N SER A 270 6.66 -26.56 0.57
CA SER A 270 7.93 -25.88 0.30
C SER A 270 7.69 -24.46 -0.20
N SER A 271 6.57 -24.22 -0.89
CA SER A 271 6.22 -22.89 -1.41
C SER A 271 4.71 -22.76 -1.70
N PRO A 272 4.19 -21.54 -1.91
CA PRO A 272 2.81 -21.36 -2.34
C PRO A 272 2.46 -22.06 -3.67
N SER A 273 3.43 -22.34 -4.55
CA SER A 273 3.15 -23.02 -5.82
C SER A 273 2.64 -24.44 -5.64
N ASP A 274 2.95 -25.07 -4.50
CA ASP A 274 2.44 -26.40 -4.14
C ASP A 274 0.90 -26.38 -3.97
N PHE A 275 0.29 -25.19 -3.78
CA PHE A 275 -1.16 -25.00 -3.69
C PHE A 275 -1.81 -24.55 -5.01
N ALA A 276 -1.09 -24.54 -6.14
CA ALA A 276 -1.61 -24.00 -7.41
C ALA A 276 -2.95 -24.62 -7.85
N CYS A 277 -3.17 -25.90 -7.53
CA CYS A 277 -4.40 -26.65 -7.84
C CYS A 277 -5.46 -26.59 -6.73
N SER A 278 -5.22 -25.86 -5.63
CA SER A 278 -6.07 -25.87 -4.43
C SER A 278 -7.00 -24.66 -4.31
N GLY A 279 -7.15 -23.85 -5.37
CA GLY A 279 -7.93 -22.61 -5.37
C GLY A 279 -9.45 -22.77 -5.24
N ASP A 280 -9.96 -23.98 -5.43
CA ASP A 280 -11.38 -24.30 -5.26
C ASP A 280 -11.66 -25.09 -3.98
N ILE A 281 -10.68 -25.31 -3.10
CA ILE A 281 -10.87 -26.06 -1.84
C ILE A 281 -11.47 -25.16 -0.76
N VAL A 282 -12.66 -25.48 -0.27
CA VAL A 282 -13.39 -24.75 0.78
C VAL A 282 -13.57 -25.61 2.03
N CYS A 283 -13.70 -25.00 3.21
CA CYS A 283 -13.96 -25.71 4.48
C CYS A 283 -15.43 -26.14 4.58
N ARG A 284 -15.75 -27.17 5.39
CA ARG A 284 -17.13 -27.56 5.67
C ARG A 284 -17.80 -26.63 6.70
N ASP A 285 -19.09 -26.33 6.52
CA ASP A 285 -19.86 -25.33 7.28
C ASP A 285 -20.16 -25.69 8.77
N GLN A 286 -19.43 -26.62 9.39
CA GLN A 286 -19.64 -27.00 10.80
C GLN A 286 -18.67 -26.26 11.73
N ARG A 287 -19.01 -25.01 12.12
CA ARG A 287 -18.26 -24.23 13.13
C ARG A 287 -18.51 -24.67 14.58
N GLY A 288 -18.71 -25.97 14.80
CA GLY A 288 -19.36 -26.50 16.00
C GLY A 288 -18.73 -27.69 16.72
N THR A 289 -17.52 -28.07 16.33
CA THR A 289 -16.78 -29.10 17.05
C THR A 289 -15.46 -28.53 17.50
N LEU A 290 -15.14 -28.75 18.78
CA LEU A 290 -13.85 -28.46 19.41
C LEU A 290 -12.73 -29.17 18.62
N ILE A 291 -12.25 -28.56 17.54
CA ILE A 291 -11.05 -28.99 16.85
C ILE A 291 -9.89 -28.37 17.61
N ASP A 292 -9.07 -29.22 18.24
CA ASP A 292 -7.84 -28.80 18.88
C ASP A 292 -6.96 -28.03 17.85
N PRO A 293 -6.34 -26.91 18.25
CA PRO A 293 -5.53 -26.11 17.33
C PRO A 293 -4.42 -26.95 16.70
N LEU A 294 -4.20 -26.75 15.40
CA LEU A 294 -3.10 -27.39 14.67
C LEU A 294 -1.79 -26.86 15.25
N TYR A 295 -1.04 -27.68 15.99
CA TYR A 295 0.25 -27.23 16.53
C TYR A 295 1.36 -28.25 16.28
N VAL A 296 2.51 -27.73 15.90
CA VAL A 296 3.73 -28.49 15.68
C VAL A 296 4.56 -28.48 16.96
N PHE A 297 4.83 -29.66 17.51
CA PHE A 297 5.62 -29.82 18.73
C PHE A 297 6.56 -31.02 18.61
N GLY A 298 7.83 -30.83 18.99
CA GLY A 298 8.83 -31.91 18.97
C GLY A 298 9.03 -32.55 17.60
N GLY A 299 9.00 -31.76 16.51
CA GLY A 299 9.19 -32.25 15.14
C GLY A 299 7.96 -32.95 14.54
N HIS A 300 6.78 -32.87 15.17
CA HIS A 300 5.56 -33.52 14.70
C HIS A 300 4.36 -32.57 14.73
N LEU A 301 3.48 -32.67 13.74
CA LEU A 301 2.13 -32.08 13.76
C LEU A 301 1.19 -33.03 14.49
N ARG A 302 0.46 -32.55 15.49
CA ARG A 302 -0.64 -33.29 16.13
C ARG A 302 -1.96 -32.85 15.52
N ILE A 303 -2.75 -33.81 15.04
CA ILE A 303 -4.03 -33.54 14.39
C ILE A 303 -5.02 -34.67 14.67
N GLN A 304 -6.27 -34.29 14.95
CA GLN A 304 -7.40 -35.21 15.04
C GLN A 304 -8.01 -35.37 13.63
N ILE A 305 -7.84 -36.52 12.99
CA ILE A 305 -8.26 -36.71 11.59
C ILE A 305 -8.90 -38.08 11.37
N ARG A 306 -9.80 -38.19 10.38
CA ARG A 306 -10.33 -39.49 9.92
C ARG A 306 -9.32 -40.14 8.97
N LEU A 307 -9.09 -41.44 9.14
CA LEU A 307 -8.22 -42.22 8.26
C LEU A 307 -9.06 -43.08 7.32
N PHE A 308 -8.69 -43.08 6.04
CA PHE A 308 -9.26 -43.93 5.01
C PHE A 308 -8.17 -44.75 4.34
N THR A 309 -8.35 -46.06 4.26
CA THR A 309 -7.45 -46.94 3.52
C THR A 309 -8.12 -47.36 2.23
N SER A 310 -7.51 -47.01 1.09
CA SER A 310 -8.02 -47.37 -0.23
C SER A 310 -7.91 -48.89 -0.48
N PRO A 311 -8.64 -49.42 -1.49
CA PRO A 311 -8.45 -50.81 -1.93
C PRO A 311 -7.02 -51.14 -2.39
N SER A 312 -6.23 -50.13 -2.76
CA SER A 312 -4.80 -50.24 -3.08
C SER A 312 -3.89 -50.21 -1.84
N ASN A 313 -4.46 -50.35 -0.64
CA ASN A 313 -3.79 -50.34 0.66
C ASN A 313 -3.02 -49.04 0.94
N LEU A 314 -3.51 -47.91 0.43
CA LEU A 314 -2.95 -46.59 0.68
C LEU A 314 -3.78 -45.90 1.74
N THR A 315 -3.11 -45.41 2.79
CA THR A 315 -3.79 -44.68 3.86
C THR A 315 -3.82 -43.19 3.53
N PHE A 316 -4.98 -42.57 3.74
CA PHE A 316 -5.21 -41.16 3.58
C PHE A 316 -5.77 -40.56 4.87
N GLY A 317 -5.27 -39.39 5.26
CA GLY A 317 -5.93 -38.53 6.25
C GLY A 317 -6.96 -37.65 5.54
N LEU A 318 -8.22 -37.74 5.95
CA LEU A 318 -9.32 -36.96 5.37
C LEU A 318 -9.44 -35.60 6.08
N LEU A 319 -9.09 -34.53 5.36
CA LEU A 319 -9.21 -33.16 5.84
C LEU A 319 -10.68 -32.69 5.84
N ASP A 320 -11.02 -31.71 6.67
CA ASP A 320 -12.35 -31.11 6.75
C ASP A 320 -12.58 -30.02 5.68
N CYS A 321 -12.16 -30.32 4.45
CA CYS A 321 -12.32 -29.45 3.30
C CYS A 321 -12.66 -30.23 2.02
N HIS A 322 -13.28 -29.54 1.07
CA HIS A 322 -13.78 -30.13 -0.18
C HIS A 322 -13.71 -29.13 -1.34
N PRO A 323 -13.74 -29.60 -2.60
CA PRO A 323 -13.92 -28.72 -3.76
C PRO A 323 -15.26 -27.99 -3.69
N LYS A 324 -15.25 -26.70 -4.02
CA LYS A 324 -16.42 -25.80 -3.99
C LYS A 324 -17.62 -26.35 -4.77
N ASP A 325 -17.36 -27.00 -5.91
CA ASP A 325 -18.41 -27.51 -6.80
C ASP A 325 -18.85 -28.95 -6.46
N ASN A 326 -18.25 -29.59 -5.46
CA ASN A 326 -18.57 -30.96 -5.06
C ASN A 326 -18.39 -31.20 -3.56
N ALA A 327 -19.46 -31.00 -2.79
CA ALA A 327 -19.47 -31.24 -1.34
C ALA A 327 -19.46 -32.73 -0.94
N GLN A 328 -19.66 -33.65 -1.88
CA GLN A 328 -19.62 -35.10 -1.62
C GLN A 328 -18.20 -35.67 -1.65
N THR A 329 -17.22 -34.88 -2.10
CA THR A 329 -15.80 -35.25 -2.04
C THR A 329 -15.10 -34.61 -0.86
N VAL A 330 -13.99 -35.21 -0.45
CA VAL A 330 -13.15 -34.77 0.66
C VAL A 330 -11.69 -34.83 0.23
N VAL A 331 -10.88 -33.91 0.74
CA VAL A 331 -9.44 -33.88 0.44
C VAL A 331 -8.72 -34.91 1.29
N GLY A 332 -8.06 -35.88 0.64
CA GLY A 332 -7.27 -36.93 1.28
C GLY A 332 -5.78 -36.69 1.13
N ILE A 333 -5.07 -36.48 2.24
CA ILE A 333 -3.59 -36.41 2.25
C ILE A 333 -2.99 -37.81 2.41
N PRO A 334 -2.01 -38.21 1.57
CA PRO A 334 -1.41 -39.53 1.67
C PRO A 334 -0.57 -39.65 2.95
N LEU A 335 -0.83 -40.69 3.74
CA LEU A 335 -0.14 -40.99 4.99
C LEU A 335 0.38 -42.43 5.00
N ARG A 336 1.50 -42.65 5.68
CA ARG A 336 2.07 -43.98 5.93
C ARG A 336 2.55 -44.07 7.37
N GLY A 337 2.26 -45.17 8.06
CA GLY A 337 2.78 -45.40 9.41
C GLY A 337 4.32 -45.44 9.42
N ALA A 338 4.93 -44.78 10.41
CA ALA A 338 6.39 -44.67 10.53
C ALA A 338 7.06 -45.97 11.03
N ALA A 339 6.30 -46.86 11.68
CA ALA A 339 6.75 -48.16 12.18
C ALA A 339 5.88 -49.30 11.61
N SER A 340 6.43 -50.51 11.58
CA SER A 340 5.71 -51.75 11.24
C SER A 340 4.75 -52.23 12.33
N ASP A 341 4.69 -51.53 13.47
CA ASP A 341 3.77 -51.83 14.57
C ASP A 341 2.44 -51.10 14.36
N GLU A 342 1.34 -51.85 14.28
CA GLU A 342 -0.05 -51.37 14.12
C GLU A 342 -0.55 -50.49 15.30
N SER A 343 0.27 -50.29 16.34
CA SER A 343 -0.05 -49.47 17.52
C SER A 343 0.50 -48.05 17.49
N SER A 344 1.40 -47.69 16.56
CA SER A 344 2.01 -46.36 16.55
C SER A 344 1.07 -45.32 15.93
N ASP A 345 0.77 -44.24 16.65
CA ASP A 345 0.05 -43.05 16.16
C ASP A 345 0.92 -42.18 15.22
N GLU A 346 2.09 -42.65 14.78
CA GLU A 346 3.07 -41.87 14.05
C GLU A 346 3.02 -42.15 12.55
N TYR A 347 2.85 -41.07 11.78
CA TYR A 347 2.71 -41.10 10.33
C TYR A 347 3.75 -40.20 9.66
N ILE A 348 4.08 -40.53 8.41
CA ILE A 348 4.83 -39.68 7.49
C ILE A 348 3.95 -39.36 6.28
N ARG A 349 4.11 -38.16 5.73
CA ARG A 349 3.62 -37.82 4.39
C ARG A 349 4.68 -38.25 3.36
N PRO A 350 4.41 -39.23 2.49
CA PRO A 350 5.39 -39.70 1.51
C PRO A 350 5.82 -38.61 0.53
N GLU A 351 7.10 -38.52 0.23
CA GLU A 351 7.59 -37.62 -0.82
C GLU A 351 7.08 -38.06 -2.20
N GLY A 352 6.73 -37.08 -3.06
CA GLY A 352 6.30 -37.34 -4.44
C GLY A 352 4.88 -37.89 -4.61
N ARG A 353 4.12 -38.13 -3.53
CA ARG A 353 2.70 -38.52 -3.62
C ARG A 353 1.78 -37.30 -3.54
N LEU A 354 0.79 -37.29 -4.44
CA LEU A 354 -0.18 -36.20 -4.56
C LEU A 354 -1.33 -36.39 -3.56
N THR A 355 -1.91 -35.27 -3.15
CA THR A 355 -3.19 -35.21 -2.43
C THR A 355 -4.31 -35.55 -3.42
N GLU A 356 -5.28 -36.35 -2.97
CA GLU A 356 -6.36 -36.88 -3.81
C GLU A 356 -7.74 -36.40 -3.34
N LEU A 357 -8.71 -36.37 -4.25
CA LEU A 357 -10.12 -36.12 -3.94
C LEU A 357 -10.86 -37.46 -3.81
N LEU A 358 -11.36 -37.74 -2.61
CA LEU A 358 -12.00 -39.01 -2.25
C LEU A 358 -13.50 -38.80 -2.04
N GLN A 359 -14.35 -39.82 -2.24
CA GLN A 359 -15.77 -39.73 -1.90
C GLN A 359 -16.00 -39.92 -0.40
N ASP A 360 -16.76 -39.02 0.22
CA ASP A 360 -17.03 -38.98 1.67
C ASP A 360 -18.07 -40.04 2.11
N ALA A 361 -18.79 -40.66 1.18
CA ALA A 361 -19.93 -41.56 1.45
C ALA A 361 -19.57 -42.96 2.00
N ASN A 362 -18.29 -43.26 2.28
CA ASN A 362 -17.81 -44.62 2.57
C ASN A 362 -17.06 -44.80 3.90
N THR A 363 -17.14 -43.87 4.87
CA THR A 363 -16.27 -43.90 6.06
C THR A 363 -16.96 -43.51 7.37
N ASP A 364 -17.57 -44.50 8.03
CA ASP A 364 -18.02 -44.46 9.44
C ASP A 364 -16.84 -44.50 10.45
N SER A 365 -15.60 -44.28 10.00
CA SER A 365 -14.41 -44.35 10.84
C SER A 365 -14.36 -43.15 11.80
N PRO A 366 -14.24 -43.38 13.13
CA PRO A 366 -14.08 -42.30 14.10
C PRO A 366 -12.77 -41.55 13.86
N SER A 367 -12.76 -40.24 14.16
CA SER A 367 -11.53 -39.45 14.13
C SER A 367 -10.56 -39.96 15.22
N ARG A 368 -9.27 -39.99 14.91
CA ARG A 368 -8.20 -40.39 15.83
C ARG A 368 -7.11 -39.32 15.88
N LEU A 369 -6.51 -39.13 17.05
CA LEU A 369 -5.37 -38.25 17.23
C LEU A 369 -4.12 -38.92 16.67
N ILE A 370 -3.50 -38.31 15.67
CA ILE A 370 -2.26 -38.82 15.06
C ILE A 370 -1.13 -37.79 15.15
N ARG A 371 0.10 -38.27 14.99
CA ARG A 371 1.31 -37.45 14.90
C ARG A 371 1.94 -37.60 13.52
N ILE A 372 2.04 -36.51 12.77
CA ILE A 372 2.67 -36.53 11.44
C ILE A 372 4.05 -35.90 11.53
N ARG A 373 5.10 -36.58 11.08
CA ARG A 373 6.47 -36.07 11.11
C ARG A 373 6.62 -34.81 10.24
N LYS A 374 7.26 -33.77 10.80
CA LYS A 374 7.51 -32.50 10.13
C LYS A 374 8.64 -32.59 9.11
N GLU A 375 9.74 -33.24 9.49
CA GLU A 375 11.01 -33.23 8.76
C GLU A 375 10.99 -34.07 7.48
N ARG A 376 11.68 -33.57 6.45
CA ARG A 376 11.96 -34.31 5.22
C ARG A 376 13.16 -35.25 5.47
N GLN A 377 13.05 -36.52 5.11
CA GLN A 377 14.15 -37.48 5.25
C GLN A 377 15.08 -37.45 4.02
N SER A 378 16.36 -37.79 4.19
CA SER A 378 17.31 -38.05 3.10
C SER A 378 17.71 -39.53 3.12
N PRO A 379 17.93 -40.20 1.97
CA PRO A 379 18.15 -41.65 1.93
C PRO A 379 19.53 -42.03 2.50
N THR A 380 19.54 -42.79 3.59
CA THR A 380 20.73 -43.50 4.11
C THR A 380 20.32 -44.92 4.59
N ASP A 381 21.01 -45.95 4.08
CA ASP A 381 20.62 -47.38 4.03
C ASP A 381 21.17 -48.22 5.24
N PRO A 382 20.47 -49.26 5.78
CA PRO A 382 20.82 -49.94 7.04
C PRO A 382 21.38 -51.37 6.87
N SER A 383 22.48 -51.57 6.16
CA SER A 383 23.06 -52.90 5.88
C SER A 383 24.49 -53.12 6.42
N THR A 384 24.67 -53.17 7.75
CA THR A 384 25.99 -53.43 8.36
C THR A 384 25.97 -54.51 9.45
N ASN A 385 26.22 -55.79 9.09
CA ASN A 385 26.85 -56.73 10.05
C ASN A 385 27.45 -58.01 9.41
N ARG A 386 28.63 -57.90 8.79
CA ARG A 386 29.64 -58.98 8.68
C ARG A 386 30.99 -58.35 9.07
N ARG A 387 31.97 -59.10 9.60
CA ARG A 387 33.29 -58.54 10.02
C ARG A 387 34.44 -59.39 9.43
N TYR A 388 35.43 -58.73 8.82
CA TYR A 388 36.69 -59.32 8.34
C TYR A 388 37.87 -58.54 8.96
N GLY A 389 39.12 -59.02 8.84
CA GLY A 389 40.28 -58.29 9.39
C GLY A 389 41.65 -58.85 9.00
N PHE A 390 42.67 -58.02 9.20
CA PHE A 390 44.10 -58.34 9.02
C PHE A 390 44.81 -58.38 10.38
N TYR A 391 45.77 -59.27 10.54
CA TYR A 391 46.68 -59.31 11.69
C TYR A 391 48.10 -59.09 11.21
N VAL A 392 48.85 -58.16 11.79
CA VAL A 392 50.24 -57.92 11.41
C VAL A 392 51.15 -58.67 12.38
N GLU A 393 51.94 -59.61 11.86
CA GLU A 393 52.84 -60.41 12.68
C GLU A 393 54.12 -59.61 12.99
N GLU A 394 54.29 -59.25 14.27
CA GLU A 394 55.50 -58.59 14.74
C GLU A 394 56.58 -59.61 15.10
N SER A 395 57.41 -60.03 14.15
CA SER A 395 58.67 -60.72 14.47
C SER A 395 59.68 -59.69 14.98
N ALA A 396 59.84 -59.61 16.30
CA ALA A 396 60.56 -58.53 16.98
C ALA A 396 62.05 -58.36 16.58
N ASP A 397 62.65 -59.32 15.87
CA ASP A 397 64.11 -59.36 15.66
C ASP A 397 64.60 -59.34 14.19
N GLU A 398 63.72 -59.34 13.16
CA GLU A 398 64.18 -59.48 11.75
C GLU A 398 64.18 -58.21 10.89
N THR A 399 63.25 -57.25 11.07
CA THR A 399 63.12 -56.08 10.16
C THR A 399 63.24 -54.70 10.83
N GLY A 400 63.09 -54.60 12.16
CA GLY A 400 63.20 -53.33 12.90
C GLY A 400 62.08 -52.31 12.60
N LEU A 401 61.00 -52.72 11.94
CA LEU A 401 59.87 -51.88 11.56
C LEU A 401 58.74 -51.93 12.61
N GLU A 402 58.03 -50.82 12.80
CA GLU A 402 56.81 -50.72 13.62
C GLU A 402 55.68 -50.01 12.86
N ILE A 403 54.43 -50.36 13.18
CA ILE A 403 53.26 -49.68 12.63
C ILE A 403 53.17 -48.29 13.27
N LEU A 404 53.30 -47.26 12.44
CA LEU A 404 53.21 -45.87 12.89
C LEU A 404 51.78 -45.33 12.81
N ASP A 405 51.07 -45.65 11.72
CA ASP A 405 49.73 -45.13 11.43
C ASP A 405 48.99 -46.07 10.49
N VAL A 406 47.66 -46.08 10.59
CA VAL A 406 46.76 -46.86 9.74
C VAL A 406 45.62 -45.95 9.29
N GLU A 407 45.24 -46.01 8.02
CA GLU A 407 44.16 -45.21 7.46
C GLU A 407 43.15 -46.10 6.71
N PRO A 408 41.86 -46.12 7.09
CA PRO A 408 41.23 -45.31 8.14
C PRO A 408 41.64 -45.70 9.57
N ARG A 409 41.96 -44.71 10.42
CA ARG A 409 42.46 -44.93 11.80
C ARG A 409 41.53 -45.76 12.68
N VAL A 410 40.23 -45.64 12.48
CA VAL A 410 39.19 -46.37 13.22
C VAL A 410 39.30 -47.90 13.08
N ARG A 411 40.04 -48.38 12.08
CA ARG A 411 40.25 -49.82 11.84
C ARG A 411 41.40 -50.41 12.65
N TRP A 412 42.24 -49.59 13.26
CA TRP A 412 43.43 -50.07 13.94
C TRP A 412 43.20 -50.26 15.45
N GLU A 413 43.22 -51.51 15.88
CA GLU A 413 43.29 -51.85 17.30
C GLU A 413 44.75 -51.86 17.75
N LYS A 414 45.19 -50.70 18.23
CA LYS A 414 46.59 -50.42 18.55
C LYS A 414 47.23 -51.39 19.54
N ASP A 415 46.44 -51.97 20.45
CA ASP A 415 46.93 -52.83 21.52
C ASP A 415 47.08 -54.32 21.11
N ASN A 416 46.53 -54.74 19.96
CA ASN A 416 46.48 -56.14 19.50
C ASN A 416 47.13 -56.38 18.11
N ALA A 417 47.73 -55.36 17.49
CA ALA A 417 48.27 -55.41 16.12
C ALA A 417 47.28 -55.88 15.03
N THR A 418 45.97 -55.83 15.33
CA THR A 418 44.87 -56.17 14.43
C THR A 418 44.30 -54.94 13.73
N ILE A 419 43.95 -55.13 12.46
CA ILE A 419 43.29 -54.14 11.62
C ILE A 419 41.94 -54.71 11.20
N ASN A 420 40.86 -54.20 11.82
CA ASN A 420 39.50 -54.67 11.61
C ASN A 420 38.84 -53.97 10.43
N THR A 421 38.26 -54.75 9.51
CA THR A 421 37.47 -54.23 8.40
C THR A 421 35.99 -54.45 8.68
N THR A 422 35.31 -53.38 9.14
CA THR A 422 33.84 -53.36 9.22
C THR A 422 33.27 -53.18 7.80
N VAL A 423 32.17 -53.88 7.51
CA VAL A 423 31.58 -54.01 6.18
C VAL A 423 30.82 -52.72 5.81
N ASP A 424 31.55 -51.70 5.38
CA ASP A 424 31.05 -50.62 4.52
C ASP A 424 31.50 -50.95 3.09
N PHE A 425 30.73 -51.78 2.38
CA PHE A 425 30.91 -52.02 0.94
C PHE A 425 29.87 -51.18 0.19
N ASP A 426 30.16 -49.90 -0.05
CA ASP A 426 29.35 -49.05 -0.91
C ASP A 426 29.57 -49.44 -2.38
N GLY A 427 28.91 -50.52 -2.81
CA GLY A 427 28.75 -50.90 -4.23
C GLY A 427 30.01 -51.30 -5.01
N ASN A 428 31.23 -51.12 -4.47
CA ASN A 428 32.47 -51.67 -5.01
C ASN A 428 32.94 -52.83 -4.13
N GLU A 429 33.19 -54.00 -4.74
CA GLU A 429 33.52 -55.26 -4.08
C GLU A 429 34.87 -55.26 -3.31
N THR A 430 35.57 -54.13 -3.19
CA THR A 430 36.95 -54.02 -2.70
C THR A 430 37.12 -52.93 -1.63
N GLN A 431 37.65 -53.31 -0.46
CA GLN A 431 38.03 -52.41 0.63
C GLN A 431 39.54 -52.19 0.69
N LEU A 432 39.96 -50.93 0.91
CA LEU A 432 41.35 -50.53 0.98
C LEU A 432 41.70 -50.05 2.40
N THR A 433 42.81 -50.55 2.96
CA THR A 433 43.34 -50.09 4.26
C THR A 433 44.84 -49.82 4.12
N TRP A 434 45.26 -48.62 4.44
CA TRP A 434 46.65 -48.19 4.32
C TRP A 434 47.36 -48.32 5.66
N VAL A 435 48.57 -48.87 5.66
CA VAL A 435 49.39 -49.09 6.85
C VAL A 435 50.76 -48.49 6.61
N ARG A 436 51.25 -47.71 7.57
CA ARG A 436 52.56 -47.09 7.51
C ARG A 436 53.51 -47.77 8.47
N PHE A 437 54.65 -48.20 7.95
CA PHE A 437 55.73 -48.83 8.71
C PHE A 437 56.94 -47.89 8.79
N ARG A 438 57.46 -47.70 10.00
CA ARG A 438 58.65 -46.90 10.24
C ARG A 438 59.73 -47.75 10.91
N HIS A 439 60.97 -47.54 10.50
CA HIS A 439 62.11 -48.16 11.15
C HIS A 439 62.41 -47.49 12.50
N LYS A 440 62.58 -48.28 13.57
CA LYS A 440 62.71 -47.80 14.96
C LYS A 440 63.90 -46.86 15.18
N THR A 441 65.04 -47.16 14.56
CA THR A 441 66.32 -46.44 14.80
C THR A 441 66.83 -45.63 13.61
N ASN A 442 66.53 -46.03 12.37
CA ASN A 442 67.14 -45.46 11.17
C ASN A 442 66.31 -44.28 10.64
N ARG A 443 66.94 -43.28 10.02
CA ARG A 443 66.25 -42.05 9.51
C ARG A 443 65.83 -42.13 8.02
N CYS A 444 65.62 -43.32 7.50
CA CYS A 444 65.19 -43.57 6.11
C CYS A 444 63.70 -43.25 5.85
N PRO A 445 63.28 -43.05 4.59
CA PRO A 445 61.87 -42.98 4.20
C PRO A 445 61.06 -44.17 4.72
N ASP A 446 59.79 -43.93 5.03
CA ASP A 446 58.92 -44.96 5.59
C ASP A 446 58.39 -45.87 4.48
N PHE A 447 57.98 -47.08 4.86
CA PHE A 447 57.20 -47.93 3.98
C PHE A 447 55.72 -47.68 4.17
N VAL A 448 54.97 -47.73 3.08
CA VAL A 448 53.51 -47.65 3.09
C VAL A 448 52.99 -48.87 2.36
N VAL A 449 52.12 -49.63 3.03
CA VAL A 449 51.51 -50.84 2.53
C VAL A 449 50.01 -50.60 2.41
N LEU A 450 49.46 -50.77 1.22
CA LEU A 450 48.03 -50.82 1.01
C LEU A 450 47.57 -52.28 1.09
N LEU A 451 46.68 -52.58 2.02
CA LEU A 451 45.98 -53.84 2.17
C LEU A 451 44.62 -53.72 1.48
N GLU A 452 44.44 -54.51 0.44
CA GLU A 452 43.23 -54.60 -0.36
C GLU A 452 42.47 -55.87 0.02
N LEU A 453 41.18 -55.74 0.33
CA LEU A 453 40.29 -56.83 0.70
C LEU A 453 39.08 -56.83 -0.23
N GLU A 454 39.02 -57.79 -1.13
CA GLU A 454 37.95 -57.94 -2.10
C GLU A 454 36.99 -59.07 -1.69
N VAL A 455 35.68 -58.82 -1.72
CA VAL A 455 34.62 -59.78 -1.35
C VAL A 455 33.66 -59.93 -2.53
N ARG A 456 33.80 -61.00 -3.32
CA ARG A 456 32.91 -61.30 -4.45
C ARG A 456 32.13 -62.59 -4.20
N GLN A 457 30.81 -62.53 -4.29
CA GLN A 457 29.93 -63.72 -4.23
C GLN A 457 30.27 -64.71 -3.08
N SER A 458 30.70 -64.22 -1.92
CA SER A 458 31.11 -64.99 -0.72
C SER A 458 32.55 -65.53 -0.71
N LEU A 459 33.37 -65.27 -1.74
CA LEU A 459 34.82 -65.51 -1.72
C LEU A 459 35.56 -64.22 -1.29
N VAL A 460 36.46 -64.33 -0.32
CA VAL A 460 37.25 -63.20 0.19
C VAL A 460 38.69 -63.35 -0.30
N GLN A 461 39.19 -62.34 -1.00
CA GLN A 461 40.57 -62.29 -1.47
C GLN A 461 41.28 -61.06 -0.90
N ALA A 462 42.43 -61.27 -0.25
CA ALA A 462 43.29 -60.19 0.21
C ALA A 462 44.52 -60.02 -0.70
N ARG A 463 44.96 -58.78 -0.90
CA ARG A 463 46.18 -58.41 -1.64
C ARG A 463 46.91 -57.30 -0.90
N CYS A 464 48.23 -57.20 -1.08
CA CYS A 464 49.01 -56.10 -0.53
C CYS A 464 49.82 -55.39 -1.62
N HIS A 465 50.02 -54.08 -1.43
CA HIS A 465 50.81 -53.24 -2.33
C HIS A 465 51.77 -52.38 -1.51
N VAL A 466 53.07 -52.58 -1.71
CA VAL A 466 54.15 -52.01 -0.91
C VAL A 466 54.83 -50.88 -1.68
N MET A 467 55.03 -49.76 -1.00
CA MET A 467 55.56 -48.53 -1.56
C MET A 467 56.48 -47.83 -0.55
N SER A 468 57.29 -46.88 -1.03
CA SER A 468 58.05 -45.97 -0.16
C SER A 468 57.41 -44.58 -0.12
N ALA A 469 57.52 -43.91 1.04
CA ALA A 469 57.03 -42.55 1.21
C ALA A 469 57.97 -41.71 2.08
N ALA A 470 58.12 -40.43 1.73
CA ALA A 470 58.82 -39.48 2.58
C ALA A 470 58.10 -39.33 3.93
N ARG A 471 58.86 -39.08 5.00
CA ARG A 471 58.36 -39.08 6.39
C ARG A 471 57.30 -38.02 6.68
N ASP A 472 57.36 -36.92 5.95
CA ASP A 472 56.47 -35.76 6.05
C ASP A 472 55.19 -35.90 5.21
N THR A 473 55.13 -36.86 4.28
CA THR A 473 53.93 -37.11 3.48
C THR A 473 52.86 -37.78 4.34
N SER A 474 51.73 -37.13 4.61
CA SER A 474 50.65 -37.70 5.42
C SER A 474 50.02 -38.96 4.80
N LEU A 475 49.75 -39.99 5.62
CA LEU A 475 49.06 -41.21 5.18
C LEU A 475 47.62 -40.94 4.72
N SER A 476 46.92 -40.01 5.37
CA SER A 476 45.57 -39.57 4.95
C SER A 476 45.58 -38.85 3.59
N MET A 477 46.65 -38.09 3.30
CA MET A 477 46.80 -37.43 1.98
C MET A 477 47.02 -38.47 0.88
N ILE A 478 47.79 -39.53 1.17
CA ILE A 478 47.99 -40.67 0.27
C ILE A 478 46.65 -41.39 0.02
N ALA A 479 45.95 -41.79 1.09
CA ALA A 479 44.67 -42.50 0.98
C ALA A 479 43.62 -41.71 0.19
N SER A 480 43.48 -40.41 0.45
CA SER A 480 42.49 -39.54 -0.23
C SER A 480 42.74 -39.35 -1.74
N LYS A 481 43.94 -39.66 -2.24
CA LYS A 481 44.32 -39.47 -3.66
C LYS A 481 44.62 -40.79 -4.38
N ALA A 482 44.42 -41.93 -3.72
CA ALA A 482 44.70 -43.27 -4.23
C ALA A 482 44.00 -43.61 -5.57
N HIS A 483 42.75 -43.18 -5.76
CA HIS A 483 42.02 -43.43 -7.01
C HIS A 483 42.44 -42.54 -8.18
N SER A 484 43.21 -41.48 -7.90
CA SER A 484 43.71 -40.53 -8.90
C SER A 484 45.17 -40.79 -9.29
N THR A 485 45.89 -41.60 -8.53
CA THR A 485 47.24 -42.08 -8.88
C THR A 485 47.18 -43.14 -9.97
N ASN A 486 48.25 -43.24 -10.78
CA ASN A 486 48.25 -44.08 -11.97
C ASN A 486 48.10 -45.59 -11.65
N LYS A 487 47.52 -46.36 -12.59
CA LYS A 487 47.32 -47.82 -12.43
C LYS A 487 48.61 -48.62 -12.21
N HIS A 488 49.77 -48.09 -12.60
CA HIS A 488 51.07 -48.77 -12.43
C HIS A 488 51.68 -48.61 -11.03
N THR A 489 51.07 -47.78 -10.17
CA THR A 489 51.51 -47.57 -8.79
C THR A 489 51.23 -48.81 -7.93
N PHE A 490 50.19 -49.60 -8.23
CA PHE A 490 49.72 -50.75 -7.44
C PHE A 490 50.19 -52.10 -8.01
N GLY A 491 50.24 -53.15 -7.18
CA GLY A 491 50.59 -54.53 -7.59
C GLY A 491 52.01 -54.99 -7.26
N LYS A 492 52.76 -54.27 -6.41
CA LYS A 492 54.11 -54.64 -5.98
C LYS A 492 54.08 -55.14 -4.54
N GLU A 493 54.65 -56.31 -4.26
CA GLU A 493 54.72 -56.88 -2.90
C GLU A 493 56.02 -56.49 -2.18
N SER A 494 56.89 -55.73 -2.84
CA SER A 494 58.18 -55.30 -2.30
C SER A 494 58.50 -53.85 -2.68
N ALA A 495 59.17 -53.12 -1.79
CA ALA A 495 59.69 -51.79 -2.07
C ALA A 495 61.06 -51.57 -1.39
N SER A 496 61.80 -50.57 -1.85
CA SER A 496 63.03 -50.12 -1.18
C SER A 496 62.86 -48.69 -0.70
N ASN A 497 63.33 -48.40 0.50
CA ASN A 497 63.45 -47.02 0.98
C ASN A 497 64.87 -46.47 0.82
N GLY A 498 65.74 -47.18 0.09
CA GLY A 498 67.14 -46.82 -0.14
C GLY A 498 68.11 -47.48 0.83
N ASP A 499 67.68 -47.76 2.07
CA ASP A 499 68.52 -48.37 3.11
C ASP A 499 68.14 -49.82 3.40
N THR A 500 66.86 -50.15 3.27
CA THR A 500 66.28 -51.47 3.50
C THR A 500 65.36 -51.84 2.34
N ASN A 501 65.26 -53.13 2.04
CA ASN A 501 64.36 -53.64 1.02
C ASN A 501 63.33 -54.53 1.71
N LEU A 502 62.06 -54.18 1.61
CA LEU A 502 60.97 -54.86 2.30
C LEU A 502 60.20 -55.73 1.32
N LEU A 503 59.90 -56.96 1.72
CA LEU A 503 58.90 -57.84 1.11
C LEU A 503 57.76 -58.05 2.11
N VAL A 504 56.53 -57.97 1.62
CA VAL A 504 55.33 -58.23 2.42
C VAL A 504 54.55 -59.38 1.81
N THR A 505 54.23 -60.40 2.61
CA THR A 505 53.42 -61.54 2.20
C THR A 505 52.14 -61.63 3.03
N LEU A 506 51.09 -62.21 2.46
CA LEU A 506 49.80 -62.42 3.11
C LEU A 506 49.48 -63.90 3.18
N ASP A 507 49.28 -64.43 4.38
CA ASP A 507 48.83 -65.80 4.62
C ASP A 507 47.39 -65.80 5.18
N GLU A 508 46.54 -66.75 4.77
CA GLU A 508 45.19 -66.90 5.33
C GLU A 508 45.22 -67.90 6.50
N GLU A 509 44.81 -67.46 7.70
CA GLU A 509 44.62 -68.31 8.87
C GLU A 509 43.14 -68.32 9.30
N ARG A 510 42.62 -69.50 9.65
CA ARG A 510 41.23 -69.67 10.09
C ARG A 510 41.15 -69.75 11.62
N VAL A 511 40.58 -68.72 12.23
CA VAL A 511 40.26 -68.71 13.67
C VAL A 511 38.74 -68.86 13.82
N GLY A 512 38.25 -70.09 13.97
CA GLY A 512 36.82 -70.38 14.06
C GLY A 512 36.08 -70.27 12.72
N ALA A 513 34.91 -69.61 12.70
CA ALA A 513 34.03 -69.52 11.52
C ALA A 513 34.35 -68.38 10.54
N TYR A 514 35.44 -67.62 10.75
CA TYR A 514 35.77 -66.43 9.96
C TYR A 514 37.24 -66.46 9.47
N PRO A 515 37.53 -66.03 8.23
CA PRO A 515 38.90 -65.94 7.71
C PRO A 515 39.61 -64.68 8.22
N MET A 516 40.87 -64.81 8.67
CA MET A 516 41.76 -63.71 9.05
C MET A 516 43.04 -63.76 8.20
N PHE A 517 43.52 -62.60 7.75
CA PHE A 517 44.71 -62.53 6.88
C PHE A 517 45.92 -62.01 7.66
N VAL A 518 46.98 -62.82 7.74
CA VAL A 518 48.22 -62.50 8.45
C VAL A 518 49.20 -61.81 7.51
N VAL A 519 49.64 -60.60 7.87
CA VAL A 519 50.62 -59.80 7.15
C VAL A 519 52.00 -60.05 7.73
N ARG A 520 52.92 -60.64 6.94
CA ARG A 520 54.31 -60.91 7.35
C ARG A 520 55.28 -59.98 6.63
N LEU A 521 56.28 -59.50 7.36
CA LEU A 521 57.28 -58.54 6.88
C LEU A 521 58.67 -59.22 6.86
N ALA A 522 59.32 -59.25 5.69
CA ALA A 522 60.66 -59.85 5.53
C ALA A 522 61.62 -58.88 4.85
N SER A 523 62.90 -58.90 5.25
CA SER A 523 63.95 -58.09 4.61
C SER A 523 64.56 -58.82 3.41
N LEU A 524 64.70 -58.13 2.28
CA LEU A 524 65.36 -58.63 1.08
C LEU A 524 66.82 -58.15 0.99
N PRO A 525 67.76 -59.00 0.56
CA PRO A 525 69.17 -58.62 0.42
C PRO A 525 69.43 -57.68 -0.77
N GLU A 526 68.63 -57.77 -1.85
CA GLU A 526 68.77 -56.94 -3.05
C GLU A 526 67.54 -56.03 -3.26
N PRO A 527 67.70 -54.83 -3.84
CA PRO A 527 66.58 -53.91 -4.10
C PRO A 527 65.66 -54.43 -5.21
N PRO A 528 64.34 -54.21 -5.10
CA PRO A 528 63.39 -54.67 -6.10
C PRO A 528 63.54 -53.89 -7.42
N PRO A 529 63.20 -54.50 -8.57
CA PRO A 529 63.44 -53.93 -9.90
C PRO A 529 62.62 -52.68 -10.21
N VAL A 530 61.49 -52.47 -9.52
CA VAL A 530 60.64 -51.29 -9.65
C VAL A 530 60.29 -50.80 -8.26
N ASN A 531 60.69 -49.57 -7.93
CA ASN A 531 60.41 -48.95 -6.65
C ASN A 531 59.44 -47.78 -6.82
N VAL A 532 58.29 -47.86 -6.15
CA VAL A 532 57.23 -46.86 -6.25
C VAL A 532 57.33 -45.88 -5.07
N ASN A 533 57.55 -44.59 -5.38
CA ASN A 533 57.56 -43.51 -4.39
C ASN A 533 56.28 -42.68 -4.50
N VAL A 534 55.35 -42.86 -3.57
CA VAL A 534 54.03 -42.22 -3.61
C VAL A 534 54.11 -40.71 -3.42
N THR A 535 55.13 -40.22 -2.72
CA THR A 535 55.29 -38.78 -2.48
C THR A 535 55.52 -38.03 -3.80
N GLN A 536 56.28 -38.64 -4.71
CA GLN A 536 56.57 -38.06 -6.02
C GLN A 536 55.35 -38.13 -6.96
N GLU A 537 54.59 -39.22 -6.94
CA GLU A 537 53.35 -39.38 -7.72
C GLU A 537 52.29 -38.34 -7.35
N LEU A 538 52.09 -38.10 -6.04
CA LEU A 538 51.16 -37.08 -5.56
C LEU A 538 51.54 -35.66 -6.02
N ALA A 539 52.84 -35.36 -6.09
CA ALA A 539 53.32 -34.06 -6.57
C ALA A 539 53.03 -33.85 -8.07
N GLN A 540 53.16 -34.90 -8.89
CA GLN A 540 52.82 -34.85 -10.32
C GLN A 540 51.31 -34.69 -10.53
N LEU A 541 50.49 -35.44 -9.79
CA LEU A 541 49.04 -35.34 -9.85
C LEU A 541 48.55 -33.92 -9.52
N LYS A 542 49.12 -33.28 -8.48
CA LYS A 542 48.79 -31.89 -8.12
C LYS A 542 49.03 -30.93 -9.29
N ARG A 543 50.17 -31.05 -9.99
CA ARG A 543 50.48 -30.22 -11.17
C ARG A 543 49.51 -30.46 -12.32
N GLN A 544 49.15 -31.71 -12.58
CA GLN A 544 48.21 -32.06 -13.64
C GLN A 544 46.79 -31.53 -13.37
N THR A 545 46.35 -31.60 -12.11
CA THR A 545 45.05 -31.07 -11.69
C THR A 545 45.01 -29.55 -11.86
N TYR A 546 46.05 -28.86 -11.37
CA TYR A 546 46.18 -27.41 -11.51
C TYR A 546 46.14 -26.93 -12.98
N LEU A 547 46.84 -27.63 -13.89
CA LEU A 547 46.81 -27.29 -15.31
C LEU A 547 45.42 -27.52 -15.93
N ARG A 548 44.73 -28.59 -15.53
CA ARG A 548 43.36 -28.88 -16.00
C ARG A 548 42.39 -27.80 -15.55
N ASP A 549 42.49 -27.37 -14.31
CA ASP A 549 41.62 -26.34 -13.74
C ASP A 549 41.84 -24.99 -14.44
N LEU A 550 43.10 -24.61 -14.70
CA LEU A 550 43.43 -23.41 -15.48
C LEU A 550 42.84 -23.43 -16.90
N LEU A 551 42.93 -24.57 -17.60
CA LEU A 551 42.36 -24.73 -18.94
C LEU A 551 40.83 -24.77 -18.93
N HIS A 552 40.21 -25.23 -17.85
CA HIS A 552 38.76 -25.20 -17.68
C HIS A 552 38.26 -23.77 -17.43
N GLU A 553 39.00 -22.98 -16.66
CA GLU A 553 38.71 -21.56 -16.47
C GLU A 553 38.86 -20.77 -17.76
N ASP A 554 39.90 -21.00 -18.56
CA ASP A 554 40.06 -20.36 -19.89
C ASP A 554 38.86 -20.60 -20.83
N ARG A 555 38.29 -21.82 -20.81
CA ARG A 555 37.08 -22.15 -21.58
C ARG A 555 35.84 -21.39 -21.12
N LYS A 556 35.75 -21.02 -19.84
CA LYS A 556 34.64 -20.20 -19.31
C LYS A 556 34.83 -18.71 -19.64
N ILE A 557 36.08 -18.25 -19.70
CA ILE A 557 36.42 -16.85 -19.99
C ILE A 557 35.97 -16.45 -21.39
N GLY A 558 36.12 -17.31 -22.41
CA GLY A 558 35.75 -16.99 -23.80
C GLY A 558 34.28 -16.53 -23.97
N PRO A 559 33.29 -17.36 -23.58
CA PRO A 559 31.88 -16.98 -23.63
C PRO A 559 31.57 -15.75 -22.77
N GLN A 560 32.11 -15.67 -21.56
CA GLN A 560 31.91 -14.52 -20.67
C GLN A 560 32.43 -13.23 -21.29
N ARG A 561 33.61 -13.26 -21.91
CA ARG A 561 34.20 -12.12 -22.61
C ARG A 561 33.35 -11.68 -23.80
N THR A 562 32.81 -12.61 -24.60
CA THR A 562 31.94 -12.23 -25.72
C THR A 562 30.60 -11.63 -25.26
N VAL A 563 30.04 -12.09 -24.14
CA VAL A 563 28.87 -11.47 -23.50
C VAL A 563 29.23 -10.06 -23.00
N LEU A 564 30.38 -9.92 -22.34
CA LEU A 564 30.87 -8.64 -21.84
C LEU A 564 31.12 -7.64 -22.99
N GLU A 565 31.72 -8.07 -24.09
CA GLU A 565 31.95 -7.23 -25.28
C GLU A 565 30.63 -6.76 -25.91
N LYS A 566 29.60 -7.61 -25.95
CA LYS A 566 28.25 -7.20 -26.37
C LYS A 566 27.62 -6.20 -25.40
N GLN A 567 27.77 -6.41 -24.09
CA GLN A 567 27.30 -5.47 -23.07
C GLN A 567 28.00 -4.12 -23.17
N ILE A 568 29.33 -4.11 -23.33
CA ILE A 568 30.13 -2.89 -23.52
C ILE A 568 29.68 -2.14 -24.77
N ARG A 569 29.49 -2.83 -25.91
CA ARG A 569 28.99 -2.18 -27.13
C ARG A 569 27.61 -1.56 -26.92
N LYS A 570 26.69 -2.29 -26.28
CA LYS A 570 25.36 -1.78 -25.95
C LYS A 570 25.43 -0.56 -25.03
N GLN A 571 26.20 -0.65 -23.94
CA GLN A 571 26.39 0.46 -23.01
C GLN A 571 27.07 1.66 -23.68
N SER A 572 27.99 1.44 -24.62
CA SER A 572 28.62 2.52 -25.38
C SER A 572 27.65 3.22 -26.31
N THR A 573 26.74 2.49 -26.97
CA THR A 573 25.68 3.11 -27.79
C THR A 573 24.66 3.84 -26.93
N ASP A 574 24.27 3.26 -25.79
CA ASP A 574 23.36 3.88 -24.84
C ASP A 574 23.98 5.16 -24.27
N LEU A 575 25.27 5.14 -23.93
CA LEU A 575 26.02 6.32 -23.47
C LEU A 575 26.05 7.43 -24.51
N GLU A 576 26.25 7.11 -25.79
CA GLU A 576 26.25 8.12 -26.85
C GLU A 576 24.85 8.72 -27.04
N GLY A 577 23.79 7.91 -26.93
CA GLY A 577 22.41 8.39 -26.89
C GLY A 577 22.12 9.29 -25.69
N ILE A 578 22.63 8.95 -24.51
CA ILE A 578 22.52 9.79 -23.31
C ILE A 578 23.25 11.12 -23.50
N LYS A 579 24.47 11.13 -24.08
CA LYS A 579 25.19 12.37 -24.38
C LYS A 579 24.40 13.27 -25.34
N GLN A 580 23.77 12.69 -26.37
CA GLN A 580 22.93 13.45 -27.30
C GLN A 580 21.70 14.04 -26.58
N ASN A 581 21.01 13.25 -25.76
CA ASN A 581 19.88 13.75 -24.95
C ASN A 581 20.32 14.85 -23.98
N LEU A 582 21.52 14.74 -23.39
CA LEU A 582 22.07 15.77 -22.51
C LEU A 582 22.35 17.06 -23.29
N ALA A 583 22.86 16.97 -24.52
CA ALA A 583 23.03 18.14 -25.40
C ALA A 583 21.69 18.81 -25.74
N ASP A 584 20.63 18.02 -25.98
CA ASP A 584 19.29 18.55 -26.25
C ASP A 584 18.69 19.25 -25.02
N VAL A 585 18.88 18.67 -23.82
CA VAL A 585 18.48 19.29 -22.55
C VAL A 585 19.25 20.59 -22.32
N GLN A 586 20.56 20.61 -22.60
CA GLN A 586 21.37 21.83 -22.50
C GLN A 586 20.83 22.94 -23.42
N ALA A 587 20.46 22.60 -24.67
CA ALA A 587 19.85 23.55 -25.60
C ALA A 587 18.46 24.05 -25.16
N GLN A 588 17.72 23.28 -24.36
CA GLN A 588 16.47 23.75 -23.74
C GLN A 588 16.76 24.70 -22.57
N LEU A 589 17.78 24.40 -21.77
CA LEU A 589 18.21 25.22 -20.64
C LEU A 589 18.67 26.60 -21.12
N ASP A 590 19.44 26.65 -22.21
CA ASP A 590 19.87 27.90 -22.84
C ASP A 590 18.68 28.73 -23.36
N ARG A 591 17.64 28.08 -23.91
CA ARG A 591 16.39 28.75 -24.32
C ARG A 591 15.62 29.33 -23.14
N LEU A 592 15.50 28.59 -22.04
CA LEU A 592 14.82 29.05 -20.83
C LEU A 592 15.57 30.22 -20.18
N GLU A 593 16.91 30.20 -20.20
CA GLU A 593 17.72 31.32 -19.68
C GLU A 593 17.48 32.60 -20.50
N LEU A 594 17.32 32.49 -21.82
CA LEU A 594 16.96 33.61 -22.69
C LEU A 594 15.54 34.15 -22.40
N GLU A 595 14.58 33.26 -22.15
CA GLU A 595 13.20 33.65 -21.80
C GLU A 595 13.18 34.38 -20.45
N LYS A 596 13.91 33.88 -19.45
CA LYS A 596 14.10 34.53 -18.15
C LYS A 596 14.66 35.95 -18.30
N GLN A 597 15.68 36.15 -19.15
CA GLN A 597 16.22 37.48 -19.42
C GLN A 597 15.18 38.41 -20.07
N THR A 598 14.34 37.87 -20.95
CA THR A 598 13.24 38.62 -21.60
C THR A 598 12.19 39.04 -20.59
N LEU A 599 11.80 38.15 -19.67
CA LEU A 599 10.84 38.46 -18.61
C LEU A 599 11.39 39.51 -17.63
N LYS A 600 12.67 39.44 -17.27
CA LYS A 600 13.31 40.47 -16.43
C LYS A 600 13.22 41.86 -17.05
N ARG A 601 13.44 41.97 -18.36
CA ARG A 601 13.31 43.24 -19.09
C ARG A 601 11.89 43.79 -19.03
N ARG A 602 10.89 42.94 -19.26
CA ARG A 602 9.46 43.33 -19.16
C ARG A 602 9.09 43.78 -17.74
N LEU A 603 9.64 43.14 -16.71
CA LEU A 603 9.44 43.54 -15.33
C LEU A 603 10.00 44.95 -15.07
N GLU A 604 11.19 45.25 -15.56
CA GLU A 604 11.77 46.61 -15.46
C GLU A 604 10.95 47.64 -16.23
N GLU A 605 10.50 47.33 -17.45
CA GLU A 605 9.67 48.22 -18.27
C GLU A 605 8.33 48.55 -17.58
N THR A 606 7.65 47.53 -17.07
CA THR A 606 6.38 47.70 -16.35
C THR A 606 6.56 48.44 -15.03
N SER A 607 7.65 48.18 -14.30
CA SER A 607 7.96 48.92 -13.07
C SER A 607 8.19 50.41 -13.34
N LYS A 608 8.90 50.75 -14.42
CA LYS A 608 9.08 52.16 -14.84
C LYS A 608 7.75 52.82 -15.23
N ALA A 609 6.89 52.10 -15.95
CA ALA A 609 5.57 52.61 -16.32
C ALA A 609 4.69 52.89 -15.09
N LEU A 610 4.80 52.07 -14.03
CA LEU A 610 4.09 52.28 -12.78
C LEU A 610 4.55 53.58 -12.08
N ILE A 611 5.86 53.80 -11.97
CA ILE A 611 6.42 55.02 -11.37
C ILE A 611 5.91 56.27 -12.10
N LEU A 612 5.88 56.26 -13.44
CA LEU A 612 5.35 57.38 -14.23
C LEU A 612 3.85 57.64 -13.99
N LEU A 613 3.07 56.60 -13.72
CA LEU A 613 1.65 56.75 -13.38
C LEU A 613 1.47 57.29 -11.97
N GLU A 614 2.29 56.87 -11.01
CA GLU A 614 2.30 57.41 -9.64
C GLU A 614 2.69 58.90 -9.64
N GLU A 615 3.68 59.31 -10.43
CA GLU A 615 4.03 60.72 -10.61
C GLU A 615 2.87 61.54 -11.19
N LYS A 616 2.16 61.00 -12.19
CA LYS A 616 0.97 61.66 -12.75
C LYS A 616 -0.16 61.80 -11.74
N ASP A 617 -0.39 60.79 -10.91
CA ASP A 617 -1.39 60.83 -9.84
C ASP A 617 -1.07 61.94 -8.84
N GLU A 618 0.19 62.10 -8.45
CA GLU A 618 0.63 63.20 -7.57
C GLU A 618 0.45 64.59 -8.20
N VAL A 619 0.74 64.75 -9.50
CA VAL A 619 0.47 66.02 -10.21
C VAL A 619 -1.02 66.34 -10.21
N LEU A 620 -1.88 65.35 -10.45
CA LEU A 620 -3.34 65.54 -10.45
C LEU A 620 -3.86 65.87 -9.04
N LYS A 621 -3.34 65.22 -7.99
CA LYS A 621 -3.64 65.56 -6.59
C LYS A 621 -3.24 67.01 -6.26
N LEU A 622 -2.06 67.44 -6.68
CA LEU A 622 -1.59 68.81 -6.45
C LEU A 622 -2.47 69.84 -7.17
N ARG A 623 -2.79 69.58 -8.45
CA ARG A 623 -3.69 70.44 -9.22
C ARG A 623 -5.07 70.56 -8.56
N ARG A 624 -5.59 69.45 -8.05
CA ARG A 624 -6.85 69.41 -7.32
C ARG A 624 -6.81 70.25 -6.04
N SER A 625 -5.74 70.13 -5.24
CA SER A 625 -5.53 70.99 -4.07
C SER A 625 -5.54 72.47 -4.44
N GLY A 626 -4.87 72.84 -5.55
CA GLY A 626 -4.91 74.20 -6.09
C GLY A 626 -6.32 74.67 -6.46
N VAL A 627 -7.14 73.81 -7.08
CA VAL A 627 -8.55 74.12 -7.37
C VAL A 627 -9.33 74.35 -6.07
N CYS A 628 -9.18 73.49 -5.06
CA CYS A 628 -9.85 73.67 -3.77
C CYS A 628 -9.45 74.99 -3.09
N HIS A 629 -8.17 75.36 -3.11
CA HIS A 629 -7.68 76.64 -2.59
C HIS A 629 -8.27 77.85 -3.33
N ALA A 630 -8.32 77.80 -4.67
CA ALA A 630 -8.90 78.88 -5.47
C ALA A 630 -10.39 79.06 -5.19
N VAL A 631 -11.12 77.96 -5.00
CA VAL A 631 -12.53 77.96 -4.64
C VAL A 631 -12.75 78.55 -3.24
N ALA A 632 -11.93 78.17 -2.25
CA ALA A 632 -11.98 78.75 -0.90
C ALA A 632 -11.66 80.26 -0.88
N ALA A 633 -10.60 80.69 -1.59
CA ALA A 633 -10.25 82.11 -1.69
C ALA A 633 -11.37 82.95 -2.36
N SER A 634 -12.07 82.36 -3.32
CA SER A 634 -13.24 83.00 -3.96
C SER A 634 -14.42 83.11 -2.99
N GLN A 635 -14.58 82.18 -2.03
CA GLN A 635 -15.58 82.31 -0.97
C GLN A 635 -15.27 83.44 0.01
N ASP A 636 -14.01 83.57 0.45
CA ASP A 636 -13.59 84.63 1.37
C ASP A 636 -13.84 86.02 0.80
N ALA A 637 -13.58 86.21 -0.49
CA ALA A 637 -13.87 87.45 -1.20
C ALA A 637 -15.38 87.77 -1.23
N MET A 638 -16.23 86.76 -1.41
CA MET A 638 -17.69 86.92 -1.48
C MET A 638 -18.35 87.19 -0.11
N GLY A 639 -17.71 86.83 1.00
CA GLY A 639 -18.21 87.13 2.36
C GLY A 639 -18.25 88.62 2.72
N SER A 640 -17.72 89.49 1.85
CA SER A 640 -17.68 90.96 2.01
C SER A 640 -18.85 91.70 1.33
N LEU A 641 -19.75 90.99 0.64
CA LEU A 641 -20.91 91.55 -0.07
C LEU A 641 -22.18 91.59 0.81
N GLU A 642 -23.13 92.47 0.46
CA GLU A 642 -24.46 92.50 1.08
C GLU A 642 -25.18 91.15 0.89
N GLN A 643 -25.85 90.70 1.96
CA GLN A 643 -26.37 89.33 2.10
C GLN A 643 -27.30 88.90 0.94
N GLU A 644 -28.16 89.80 0.46
CA GLU A 644 -29.10 89.57 -0.65
C GLU A 644 -28.40 89.36 -2.01
N SER A 645 -27.29 90.07 -2.26
CA SER A 645 -26.53 89.98 -3.52
C SER A 645 -25.69 88.70 -3.58
N ALA A 646 -25.19 88.24 -2.43
CA ALA A 646 -24.46 86.98 -2.33
C ALA A 646 -25.38 85.79 -2.59
N GLU A 647 -26.60 85.79 -2.05
CA GLU A 647 -27.58 84.70 -2.24
C GLU A 647 -28.00 84.53 -3.72
N GLN A 648 -28.29 85.63 -4.43
CA GLN A 648 -28.65 85.56 -5.87
C GLN A 648 -27.51 85.02 -6.75
N TRP A 649 -26.26 85.38 -6.43
CA TRP A 649 -25.10 84.88 -7.15
C TRP A 649 -24.87 83.39 -6.89
N TYR A 650 -25.00 82.95 -5.63
CA TYR A 650 -24.88 81.54 -5.28
C TYR A 650 -25.92 80.70 -6.01
N GLU A 651 -27.17 81.14 -6.04
CA GLU A 651 -28.26 80.45 -6.74
C GLU A 651 -27.98 80.32 -8.25
N ALA A 652 -27.56 81.41 -8.92
CA ALA A 652 -27.22 81.38 -10.34
C ALA A 652 -26.02 80.47 -10.66
N MET A 653 -24.99 80.50 -9.83
CA MET A 653 -23.82 79.64 -9.97
C MET A 653 -24.17 78.18 -9.67
N PHE A 654 -24.99 77.88 -8.66
CA PHE A 654 -25.44 76.52 -8.37
C PHE A 654 -26.25 75.95 -9.55
N GLN A 655 -27.14 76.72 -10.17
CA GLN A 655 -27.84 76.28 -11.38
C GLN A 655 -26.89 76.03 -12.55
N SER A 656 -25.95 76.94 -12.82
CA SER A 656 -24.97 76.75 -13.91
C SER A 656 -24.10 75.51 -13.70
N LEU A 657 -23.64 75.26 -12.46
CA LEU A 657 -22.91 74.06 -12.12
C LEU A 657 -23.79 72.80 -12.27
N LEU A 658 -25.05 72.87 -11.85
CA LEU A 658 -25.98 71.74 -11.95
C LEU A 658 -26.26 71.36 -13.41
N GLU A 659 -26.44 72.34 -14.29
CA GLU A 659 -26.59 72.13 -15.74
C GLU A 659 -25.33 71.48 -16.35
N SER A 660 -24.13 71.87 -15.90
CA SER A 660 -22.88 71.32 -16.43
C SER A 660 -22.56 69.88 -15.99
N ILE A 661 -23.15 69.41 -14.89
CA ILE A 661 -22.87 68.09 -14.29
C ILE A 661 -24.02 67.09 -14.55
N SER A 662 -25.15 67.55 -15.09
CA SER A 662 -26.32 66.71 -15.41
C SER A 662 -26.15 66.03 -16.78
N PRO A 663 -26.26 64.69 -16.89
CA PRO A 663 -26.07 63.96 -18.15
C PRO A 663 -27.27 64.08 -19.11
N GLU A 664 -27.02 64.09 -20.44
CA GLU A 664 -28.05 64.19 -21.49
C GLU A 664 -28.91 62.91 -21.68
N ASP A 665 -28.48 61.76 -21.16
CA ASP A 665 -29.20 60.47 -21.25
C ASP A 665 -29.54 59.92 -19.86
N SER A 666 -30.80 60.09 -19.40
CA SER A 666 -31.26 59.59 -18.10
C SER A 666 -32.31 58.49 -18.23
N THR A 667 -31.88 57.24 -18.06
CA THR A 667 -32.75 56.12 -17.63
C THR A 667 -32.22 55.52 -16.33
N ALA A 668 -32.19 56.31 -15.24
CA ALA A 668 -32.07 55.77 -13.88
C ALA A 668 -32.39 56.83 -12.81
N ALA A 669 -33.46 56.55 -12.06
CA ALA A 669 -33.91 57.16 -10.81
C ALA A 669 -34.35 58.65 -10.87
N ASP A 670 -35.67 58.84 -10.87
CA ASP A 670 -36.31 60.05 -10.35
C ASP A 670 -35.67 60.43 -9.02
N LEU A 671 -34.90 61.52 -9.03
CA LEU A 671 -34.51 62.24 -7.83
C LEU A 671 -35.80 62.79 -7.20
N THR A 672 -35.97 62.60 -5.90
CA THR A 672 -37.08 63.13 -5.11
C THR A 672 -37.25 64.64 -5.29
N PRO A 673 -38.44 65.19 -4.97
CA PRO A 673 -38.71 66.62 -5.05
C PRO A 673 -37.97 67.37 -3.93
N VAL A 674 -36.65 67.44 -4.02
CA VAL A 674 -35.82 68.31 -3.18
C VAL A 674 -36.02 69.74 -3.71
N ALA A 675 -36.53 70.63 -2.86
CA ALA A 675 -36.91 71.99 -3.25
C ALA A 675 -35.70 72.92 -3.46
N ASP A 676 -34.54 72.59 -2.89
CA ASP A 676 -33.31 73.39 -2.91
C ASP A 676 -32.34 72.93 -4.01
N VAL A 677 -31.86 73.89 -4.82
CA VAL A 677 -30.90 73.67 -5.93
C VAL A 677 -29.53 73.27 -5.41
N SER A 678 -29.12 73.78 -4.24
CA SER A 678 -27.82 73.50 -3.62
C SER A 678 -27.70 72.03 -3.18
N GLU A 679 -28.76 71.48 -2.59
CA GLU A 679 -28.84 70.08 -2.16
C GLU A 679 -28.82 69.11 -3.37
N LYS A 680 -29.56 69.44 -4.44
CA LYS A 680 -29.52 68.68 -5.71
C LYS A 680 -28.13 68.66 -6.32
N LEU A 681 -27.47 69.81 -6.36
CA LEU A 681 -26.10 69.92 -6.88
C LEU A 681 -25.12 69.11 -6.03
N LEU A 682 -25.25 69.11 -4.70
CA LEU A 682 -24.41 68.35 -3.79
C LEU A 682 -24.53 66.84 -4.05
N VAL A 683 -25.75 66.31 -4.14
CA VAL A 683 -26.00 64.89 -4.46
C VAL A 683 -25.41 64.52 -5.83
N GLN A 684 -25.62 65.35 -6.84
CA GLN A 684 -25.11 65.10 -8.20
C GLN A 684 -23.57 65.17 -8.27
N ALA A 685 -22.96 66.13 -7.57
CA ALA A 685 -21.50 66.24 -7.48
C ALA A 685 -20.88 65.02 -6.78
N VAL A 686 -21.55 64.46 -5.76
CA VAL A 686 -21.13 63.22 -5.10
C VAL A 686 -21.22 62.02 -6.06
N LEU A 687 -22.30 61.89 -6.82
CA LEU A 687 -22.48 60.79 -7.78
C LEU A 687 -21.40 60.77 -8.88
N GLN A 688 -20.94 61.95 -9.29
CA GLN A 688 -19.94 62.12 -10.36
C GLN A 688 -18.48 62.20 -9.84
N GLY A 689 -18.25 62.27 -8.53
CA GLY A 689 -16.89 62.28 -7.97
C GLY A 689 -16.22 63.66 -7.89
N HIS A 690 -17.01 64.73 -7.95
CA HIS A 690 -16.52 66.12 -8.02
C HIS A 690 -16.16 66.66 -6.63
N GLU A 691 -15.07 66.18 -6.02
CA GLU A 691 -14.66 66.56 -4.64
C GLU A 691 -14.55 68.06 -4.39
N ALA A 692 -14.05 68.87 -5.33
CA ALA A 692 -13.94 70.31 -5.12
C ALA A 692 -15.32 71.00 -5.01
N THR A 693 -16.31 70.55 -5.78
CA THR A 693 -17.69 71.04 -5.72
C THR A 693 -18.36 70.60 -4.43
N VAL A 694 -18.15 69.36 -4.01
CA VAL A 694 -18.67 68.83 -2.72
C VAL A 694 -18.07 69.60 -1.54
N GLN A 695 -16.75 69.79 -1.53
CA GLN A 695 -16.03 70.57 -0.54
C GLN A 695 -16.61 71.97 -0.38
N PHE A 696 -16.78 72.68 -1.49
CA PHE A 696 -17.33 74.03 -1.55
C PHE A 696 -18.76 74.14 -0.98
N LEU A 697 -19.63 73.19 -1.34
CA LEU A 697 -21.01 73.16 -0.88
C LEU A 697 -21.10 72.89 0.63
N LEU A 698 -20.29 71.97 1.14
CA LEU A 698 -20.21 71.69 2.58
C LEU A 698 -19.65 72.90 3.37
N ASP A 699 -18.67 73.62 2.82
CA ASP A 699 -18.13 74.85 3.44
C ASP A 699 -19.17 75.99 3.53
N LYS A 700 -20.19 75.99 2.65
CA LYS A 700 -21.31 76.94 2.69
C LYS A 700 -22.43 76.54 3.65
N GLY A 701 -22.28 75.42 4.36
CA GLY A 701 -23.26 74.94 5.33
C GLY A 701 -24.30 74.00 4.73
N SER A 702 -24.08 73.47 3.52
CA SER A 702 -24.90 72.35 3.02
C SER A 702 -24.79 71.19 4.00
N SER A 703 -25.91 70.56 4.31
CA SER A 703 -25.93 69.44 5.25
C SER A 703 -25.15 68.25 4.71
N VAL A 704 -24.32 67.62 5.55
CA VAL A 704 -23.65 66.36 5.22
C VAL A 704 -24.58 65.14 5.39
N GLU A 705 -25.70 65.34 6.10
CA GLU A 705 -26.71 64.31 6.41
C GLU A 705 -27.83 64.24 5.36
N LEU A 706 -27.60 64.75 4.14
CA LEU A 706 -28.56 64.62 3.05
C LEU A 706 -28.70 63.17 2.60
N GLU A 707 -29.94 62.81 2.28
CA GLU A 707 -30.31 61.49 1.79
C GLU A 707 -31.10 61.58 0.48
N ASP A 708 -30.94 60.59 -0.40
CA ASP A 708 -31.80 60.44 -1.59
C ASP A 708 -33.19 59.90 -1.21
N GLY A 709 -34.08 59.73 -2.21
CA GLY A 709 -35.43 59.20 -1.98
C GLY A 709 -35.49 57.77 -1.40
N GLU A 710 -34.39 57.03 -1.48
CA GLU A 710 -34.23 55.68 -0.93
C GLU A 710 -33.55 55.70 0.44
N GLY A 711 -33.26 56.88 1.00
CA GLY A 711 -32.58 57.06 2.28
C GLY A 711 -31.06 56.86 2.20
N HIS A 712 -30.45 56.88 1.01
CA HIS A 712 -28.99 56.77 0.89
C HIS A 712 -28.33 58.09 1.24
N SER A 713 -27.55 58.11 2.32
CA SER A 713 -26.68 59.24 2.67
C SER A 713 -25.66 59.54 1.57
N LEU A 714 -25.12 60.77 1.55
CA LEU A 714 -24.04 61.16 0.62
C LEU A 714 -22.85 60.18 0.67
N LEU A 715 -22.48 59.69 1.86
CA LEU A 715 -21.41 58.69 2.00
C LEU A 715 -21.78 57.36 1.31
N THR A 716 -23.04 56.97 1.38
CA THR A 716 -23.56 55.78 0.69
C THR A 716 -23.45 55.92 -0.82
N LEU A 717 -23.81 57.08 -1.37
CA LEU A 717 -23.69 57.37 -2.80
C LEU A 717 -22.23 57.37 -3.27
N ALA A 718 -21.34 58.02 -2.52
CA ALA A 718 -19.90 58.01 -2.79
C ALA A 718 -19.32 56.58 -2.75
N THR A 719 -19.78 55.76 -1.80
CA THR A 719 -19.41 54.35 -1.66
C THR A 719 -19.82 53.54 -2.88
N VAL A 720 -21.09 53.63 -3.29
CA VAL A 720 -21.63 52.90 -4.45
C VAL A 720 -20.91 53.25 -5.74
N ARG A 721 -20.47 54.51 -5.88
CA ARG A 721 -19.70 55.01 -7.03
C ARG A 721 -18.18 54.84 -6.88
N LYS A 722 -17.69 54.32 -5.76
CA LYS A 722 -16.28 54.04 -5.45
C LYS A 722 -15.37 55.28 -5.40
N HIS A 723 -15.94 56.44 -5.08
CA HIS A 723 -15.21 57.72 -5.00
C HIS A 723 -14.48 57.86 -3.68
N ARG A 724 -13.30 57.25 -3.57
CA ARG A 724 -12.53 57.12 -2.31
C ARG A 724 -12.17 58.45 -1.64
N GLY A 725 -11.88 59.50 -2.41
CA GLY A 725 -11.56 60.81 -1.85
C GLY A 725 -12.79 61.49 -1.23
N LEU A 726 -13.94 61.42 -1.90
CA LEU A 726 -15.23 61.86 -1.34
C LEU A 726 -15.59 61.11 -0.06
N MET A 727 -15.35 59.79 0.00
CA MET A 727 -15.62 59.01 1.21
C MET A 727 -14.84 59.52 2.42
N ARG A 728 -13.55 59.85 2.24
CA ARG A 728 -12.72 60.45 3.31
C ARG A 728 -13.25 61.81 3.72
N MET A 729 -13.44 62.70 2.74
CA MET A 729 -13.93 64.06 2.96
C MET A 729 -15.27 64.09 3.70
N LEU A 730 -16.25 63.28 3.30
CA LEU A 730 -17.56 63.25 3.93
C LEU A 730 -17.47 62.82 5.40
N VAL A 731 -16.68 61.79 5.72
CA VAL A 731 -16.48 61.34 7.11
C VAL A 731 -15.71 62.37 7.94
N GLU A 732 -14.69 63.00 7.38
CA GLU A 732 -13.97 64.13 8.03
C GLU A 732 -14.92 65.30 8.34
N ARG A 733 -15.97 65.48 7.53
CA ARG A 733 -17.04 66.47 7.72
C ARG A 733 -18.18 65.99 8.62
N GLY A 734 -18.01 64.86 9.29
CA GLY A 734 -18.95 64.35 10.28
C GLY A 734 -20.04 63.43 9.72
N ALA A 735 -19.98 63.02 8.45
CA ALA A 735 -20.95 62.08 7.89
C ALA A 735 -20.97 60.78 8.71
N ASN A 736 -22.17 60.36 9.09
CA ASN A 736 -22.33 59.11 9.83
C ASN A 736 -21.99 57.88 8.95
N THR A 737 -20.90 57.20 9.28
CA THR A 737 -20.44 55.95 8.63
C THR A 737 -21.39 54.77 8.78
N ASN A 738 -22.33 54.87 9.72
CA ASN A 738 -23.34 53.86 10.03
C ASN A 738 -24.76 54.36 9.77
N SER A 739 -24.92 55.39 8.93
CA SER A 739 -26.24 55.85 8.45
C SER A 739 -27.01 54.68 7.83
N VAL A 740 -28.30 54.56 8.17
CA VAL A 740 -29.15 53.43 7.77
C VAL A 740 -30.18 53.92 6.77
N ASN A 741 -30.17 53.39 5.55
CA ASN A 741 -31.15 53.77 4.52
C ASN A 741 -32.55 53.16 4.74
N ASN A 742 -33.49 53.45 3.82
CA ASN A 742 -34.87 52.94 3.89
C ASN A 742 -34.98 51.41 3.82
N HIS A 743 -33.90 50.73 3.41
CA HIS A 743 -33.80 49.27 3.36
C HIS A 743 -33.15 48.67 4.61
N GLY A 744 -32.73 49.49 5.57
CA GLY A 744 -32.08 49.01 6.78
C GLY A 744 -30.62 48.60 6.56
N THR A 745 -29.92 49.24 5.63
CA THR A 745 -28.52 48.91 5.28
C THR A 745 -27.61 50.11 5.50
N VAL A 746 -26.37 49.86 5.94
CA VAL A 746 -25.32 50.87 6.11
C VAL A 746 -24.36 50.86 4.91
N PRO A 747 -23.54 51.91 4.70
CA PRO A 747 -22.56 51.97 3.59
C PRO A 747 -21.69 50.71 3.46
N LEU A 748 -21.24 50.14 4.59
CA LEU A 748 -20.42 48.93 4.62
C LEU A 748 -21.12 47.71 3.99
N HIS A 749 -22.45 47.58 4.17
CA HIS A 749 -23.23 46.50 3.56
C HIS A 749 -23.24 46.63 2.03
N LEU A 750 -23.45 47.83 1.50
CA LEU A 750 -23.47 48.05 0.04
C LEU A 750 -22.10 47.83 -0.60
N ALA A 751 -21.03 48.35 0.01
CA ALA A 751 -19.65 48.09 -0.45
C ALA A 751 -19.34 46.59 -0.50
N THR A 752 -19.77 45.86 0.54
CA THR A 752 -19.62 44.41 0.63
C THR A 752 -20.39 43.68 -0.48
N LEU A 753 -21.62 44.10 -0.76
CA LEU A 753 -22.46 43.54 -1.82
C LEU A 753 -21.90 43.78 -3.23
N GLN A 754 -21.17 44.89 -3.44
CA GLN A 754 -20.46 45.19 -4.69
C GLN A 754 -19.17 44.37 -4.87
N GLY A 755 -18.61 43.83 -3.78
CA GLY A 755 -17.45 42.93 -3.83
C GLY A 755 -16.10 43.61 -4.03
N ASP A 756 -15.98 44.90 -3.73
CA ASP A 756 -14.73 45.65 -3.85
C ASP A 756 -13.98 45.70 -2.51
N PRO A 757 -12.87 44.94 -2.34
CA PRO A 757 -12.14 44.90 -1.07
C PRO A 757 -11.54 46.26 -0.70
N PHE A 758 -11.20 47.11 -1.67
CA PHE A 758 -10.59 48.40 -1.36
C PHE A 758 -11.60 49.36 -0.75
N VAL A 759 -12.83 49.38 -1.25
CA VAL A 759 -13.91 50.23 -0.70
C VAL A 759 -14.33 49.74 0.68
N VAL A 760 -14.44 48.41 0.86
CA VAL A 760 -14.71 47.81 2.18
C VAL A 760 -13.59 48.15 3.17
N GLY A 761 -12.32 48.02 2.77
CA GLY A 761 -11.18 48.35 3.61
C GLY A 761 -11.18 49.82 4.04
N LEU A 762 -11.45 50.72 3.11
CA LEU A 762 -11.53 52.16 3.38
C LEU A 762 -12.67 52.50 4.36
N LEU A 763 -13.87 51.92 4.22
CA LEU A 763 -14.96 52.18 5.17
C LEU A 763 -14.62 51.73 6.58
N LEU A 764 -13.97 50.58 6.73
CA LEU A 764 -13.52 50.08 8.04
C LEU A 764 -12.44 50.99 8.65
N GLU A 765 -11.51 51.50 7.82
CA GLU A 765 -10.52 52.49 8.25
C GLU A 765 -11.15 53.81 8.68
N LEU A 766 -12.24 54.20 8.03
CA LEU A 766 -13.04 55.39 8.37
C LEU A 766 -13.97 55.19 9.58
N GLY A 767 -13.91 54.04 10.26
CA GLY A 767 -14.67 53.78 11.48
C GLY A 767 -16.10 53.27 11.24
N ALA A 768 -16.40 52.69 10.08
CA ALA A 768 -17.64 51.93 9.91
C ALA A 768 -17.67 50.74 10.87
N HIS A 769 -18.82 50.52 11.52
CA HIS A 769 -18.99 49.46 12.50
C HIS A 769 -19.02 48.10 11.80
N ILE A 770 -17.98 47.29 12.02
CA ILE A 770 -17.79 46.00 11.31
C ILE A 770 -18.92 45.00 11.57
N GLU A 771 -19.52 45.05 12.77
CA GLU A 771 -20.65 44.21 13.19
C GLU A 771 -22.02 44.89 13.00
N ALA A 772 -22.11 45.91 12.13
CA ALA A 772 -23.41 46.47 11.78
C ALA A 772 -24.29 45.37 11.18
N MET A 773 -25.59 45.41 11.51
CA MET A 773 -26.55 44.40 11.08
C MET A 773 -27.62 45.03 10.20
N THR A 774 -28.03 44.31 9.16
CA THR A 774 -29.23 44.69 8.39
C THR A 774 -30.51 44.46 9.22
N ARG A 775 -31.67 44.88 8.72
CA ARG A 775 -32.99 44.58 9.32
C ARG A 775 -33.26 43.10 9.61
N ASN A 776 -32.56 42.19 8.95
CA ASN A 776 -32.69 40.74 9.14
C ASN A 776 -31.50 40.16 9.94
N GLY A 777 -30.75 41.01 10.65
CA GLY A 777 -29.60 40.63 11.47
C GLY A 777 -28.34 40.25 10.68
N GLN A 778 -28.25 40.52 9.37
CA GLN A 778 -27.09 40.10 8.58
C GLN A 778 -25.91 41.04 8.78
N THR A 779 -24.74 40.50 9.14
CA THR A 779 -23.47 41.24 9.19
C THR A 779 -22.82 41.33 7.81
N SER A 780 -21.89 42.27 7.63
CA SER A 780 -21.06 42.38 6.42
C SER A 780 -20.36 41.06 6.06
N LEU A 781 -19.85 40.31 7.04
CA LEU A 781 -19.24 39.01 6.78
C LEU A 781 -20.25 38.02 6.16
N SER A 782 -21.49 38.00 6.67
CA SER A 782 -22.55 37.14 6.12
C SER A 782 -22.97 37.56 4.70
N LEU A 783 -22.99 38.86 4.39
CA LEU A 783 -23.28 39.39 3.05
C LEU A 783 -22.17 39.05 2.05
N ALA A 784 -20.91 39.20 2.46
CA ALA A 784 -19.75 38.83 1.65
C ALA A 784 -19.77 37.32 1.32
N ALA A 785 -20.09 36.51 2.34
CA ALA A 785 -20.23 35.08 2.21
C ALA A 785 -21.39 34.69 1.27
N MET A 786 -22.51 35.42 1.32
CA MET A 786 -23.65 35.23 0.42
C MET A 786 -23.30 35.49 -1.05
N LYS A 787 -22.43 36.47 -1.32
CA LYS A 787 -22.00 36.85 -2.67
C LYS A 787 -20.85 36.01 -3.20
N GLY A 788 -20.15 35.26 -2.37
CA GLY A 788 -18.98 34.47 -2.77
C GLY A 788 -17.71 35.30 -2.91
N ASN A 789 -17.68 36.53 -2.39
CA ASN A 789 -16.57 37.47 -2.55
C ASN A 789 -15.44 37.12 -1.59
N LYS A 790 -14.63 36.10 -1.93
CA LYS A 790 -13.54 35.58 -1.10
C LYS A 790 -12.54 36.65 -0.63
N GLY A 791 -12.20 37.61 -1.49
CA GLY A 791 -11.31 38.72 -1.14
C GLY A 791 -11.88 39.61 -0.03
N VAL A 792 -13.18 39.91 -0.08
CA VAL A 792 -13.88 40.71 0.93
C VAL A 792 -14.07 39.90 2.23
N VAL A 793 -14.40 38.61 2.14
CA VAL A 793 -14.47 37.71 3.31
C VAL A 793 -13.14 37.69 4.04
N ARG A 794 -12.02 37.53 3.33
CA ARG A 794 -10.68 37.55 3.91
C ARG A 794 -10.41 38.87 4.64
N LEU A 795 -10.67 39.99 3.96
CA LEU A 795 -10.45 41.32 4.52
C LEU A 795 -11.27 41.57 5.80
N LEU A 796 -12.55 41.21 5.82
CA LEU A 796 -13.42 41.40 6.99
C LEU A 796 -12.91 40.58 8.19
N LEU A 797 -12.48 39.33 7.96
CA LEU A 797 -11.89 38.51 9.02
C LEU A 797 -10.55 39.07 9.51
N ASP A 798 -9.70 39.58 8.61
CA ASP A 798 -8.42 40.21 8.96
C ASP A 798 -8.63 41.49 9.79
N LYS A 799 -9.74 42.20 9.58
CA LYS A 799 -10.15 43.39 10.35
C LYS A 799 -10.96 43.06 11.61
N GLY A 800 -11.08 41.78 11.98
CA GLY A 800 -11.64 41.34 13.26
C GLY A 800 -13.15 41.14 13.27
N ALA A 801 -13.80 40.91 12.13
CA ALA A 801 -15.22 40.55 12.11
C ALA A 801 -15.45 39.23 12.88
N ASP A 802 -16.51 39.16 13.68
CA ASP A 802 -16.88 37.94 14.39
C ASP A 802 -17.31 36.87 13.39
N ILE A 803 -16.44 35.88 13.20
CA ILE A 803 -16.63 34.76 12.28
C ILE A 803 -17.87 33.92 12.61
N ASN A 804 -18.35 33.98 13.85
CA ASN A 804 -19.47 33.21 14.36
C ASN A 804 -20.73 34.06 14.62
N ALA A 805 -20.74 35.34 14.22
CA ALA A 805 -21.90 36.21 14.34
C ALA A 805 -23.15 35.56 13.70
N LYS A 806 -24.28 35.66 14.39
CA LYS A 806 -25.56 35.08 13.98
C LYS A 806 -26.55 36.16 13.61
N ASN A 807 -27.26 35.96 12.51
CA ASN A 807 -28.43 36.77 12.17
C ASN A 807 -29.66 36.39 13.01
N ASP A 808 -30.80 37.04 12.75
CA ASP A 808 -32.03 36.83 13.51
C ASP A 808 -32.57 35.40 13.44
N ASP A 809 -32.26 34.67 12.37
CA ASP A 809 -32.59 33.24 12.19
C ASP A 809 -31.52 32.30 12.78
N GLY A 810 -30.49 32.84 13.43
CA GLY A 810 -29.37 32.10 14.00
C GLY A 810 -28.31 31.66 12.99
N TRP A 811 -28.33 32.17 11.76
CA TRP A 811 -27.41 31.79 10.69
C TRP A 811 -26.09 32.54 10.81
N THR A 812 -24.98 31.81 10.69
CA THR A 812 -23.63 32.38 10.56
C THR A 812 -23.21 32.51 9.10
N ALA A 813 -22.10 33.21 8.84
CA ALA A 813 -21.51 33.28 7.50
C ALA A 813 -21.23 31.88 6.90
N LEU A 814 -20.84 30.91 7.73
CA LEU A 814 -20.66 29.52 7.33
C LEU A 814 -21.97 28.90 6.82
N HIS A 815 -23.07 29.05 7.57
CA HIS A 815 -24.38 28.57 7.14
C HIS A 815 -24.83 29.19 5.81
N VAL A 816 -24.63 30.50 5.65
CA VAL A 816 -24.97 31.22 4.43
C VAL A 816 -24.15 30.68 3.25
N ALA A 817 -22.83 30.61 3.36
CA ALA A 817 -21.96 30.12 2.29
C ALA A 817 -22.26 28.65 1.92
N THR A 818 -22.48 27.79 2.92
CA THR A 818 -22.87 26.40 2.71
C THR A 818 -24.23 26.28 2.02
N SER A 819 -25.22 27.08 2.43
CA SER A 819 -26.55 27.11 1.78
C SER A 819 -26.52 27.60 0.34
N LYS A 820 -25.46 28.31 -0.08
CA LYS A 820 -25.26 28.80 -1.44
C LYS A 820 -24.33 27.89 -2.27
N GLY A 821 -23.68 26.90 -1.63
CA GLY A 821 -22.73 26.00 -2.29
C GLY A 821 -21.37 26.64 -2.58
N LEU A 822 -21.00 27.69 -1.85
CA LEU A 822 -19.80 28.49 -2.13
C LEU A 822 -18.57 27.89 -1.44
N ARG A 823 -18.05 26.79 -1.99
CA ARG A 823 -16.97 25.98 -1.40
C ARG A 823 -15.74 26.78 -1.01
N GLU A 824 -15.25 27.69 -1.85
CA GLU A 824 -14.05 28.47 -1.53
C GLU A 824 -14.21 29.39 -0.32
N VAL A 825 -15.42 29.92 -0.11
CA VAL A 825 -15.74 30.75 1.06
C VAL A 825 -15.92 29.89 2.29
N VAL A 826 -16.60 28.74 2.17
CA VAL A 826 -16.73 27.77 3.28
C VAL A 826 -15.35 27.29 3.73
N GLN A 827 -14.46 26.97 2.79
CA GLN A 827 -13.08 26.61 3.07
C GLN A 827 -12.35 27.74 3.80
N LEU A 828 -12.41 28.97 3.29
CA LEU A 828 -11.77 30.12 3.95
C LEU A 828 -12.29 30.35 5.37
N LEU A 829 -13.60 30.22 5.61
CA LEU A 829 -14.20 30.40 6.93
C LEU A 829 -13.73 29.31 7.90
N LEU A 830 -13.69 28.04 7.47
CA LEU A 830 -13.21 26.95 8.31
C LEU A 830 -11.69 27.00 8.54
N ASP A 831 -10.91 27.45 7.56
CA ASP A 831 -9.47 27.70 7.70
C ASP A 831 -9.17 28.81 8.72
N ARG A 832 -10.15 29.70 8.96
CA ARG A 832 -10.11 30.75 9.99
C ARG A 832 -10.87 30.37 11.26
N GLU A 833 -11.04 29.07 11.50
CA GLU A 833 -11.61 28.50 12.74
C GLU A 833 -13.08 28.85 12.99
N ALA A 834 -13.89 29.03 11.93
CA ALA A 834 -15.35 29.11 12.07
C ALA A 834 -15.89 27.85 12.76
N LYS A 835 -16.75 28.02 13.77
CA LYS A 835 -17.30 26.89 14.53
C LYS A 835 -18.30 26.12 13.68
N ILE A 836 -17.89 24.94 13.23
CA ILE A 836 -18.65 24.08 12.31
C ILE A 836 -19.97 23.54 12.90
N GLU A 837 -20.02 23.39 14.23
CA GLU A 837 -21.16 22.82 14.97
C GLU A 837 -22.21 23.85 15.44
N LEU A 838 -22.05 25.13 15.08
CA LEU A 838 -23.08 26.11 15.41
C LEU A 838 -24.40 25.75 14.72
N LYS A 839 -25.49 25.99 15.44
CA LYS A 839 -26.85 25.73 14.96
C LYS A 839 -27.60 27.04 14.67
N THR A 840 -28.41 27.00 13.61
CA THR A 840 -29.46 27.99 13.34
C THR A 840 -30.54 27.95 14.42
N ARG A 841 -31.50 28.89 14.41
CA ARG A 841 -32.67 28.87 15.31
C ARG A 841 -33.54 27.63 15.10
N SER A 842 -33.58 27.07 13.89
CA SER A 842 -34.23 25.77 13.62
C SER A 842 -33.44 24.57 14.15
N GLY A 843 -32.22 24.77 14.65
CA GLY A 843 -31.33 23.73 15.16
C GLY A 843 -30.47 23.06 14.08
N GLN A 844 -30.44 23.59 12.85
CA GLN A 844 -29.70 23.00 11.74
C GLN A 844 -28.22 23.44 11.78
N THR A 845 -27.31 22.50 11.54
CA THR A 845 -25.87 22.78 11.33
C THR A 845 -25.57 23.02 9.86
N ALA A 846 -24.35 23.49 9.53
CA ALA A 846 -23.89 23.60 8.15
C ALA A 846 -24.01 22.26 7.39
N LEU A 847 -23.68 21.14 8.03
CA LEU A 847 -23.82 19.80 7.44
C LEU A 847 -25.29 19.48 7.12
N ALA A 848 -26.23 19.83 8.01
CA ALA A 848 -27.65 19.63 7.74
C ALA A 848 -28.12 20.44 6.51
N LEU A 849 -27.66 21.69 6.35
CA LEU A 849 -27.99 22.52 5.18
C LEU A 849 -27.42 21.93 3.88
N ALA A 850 -26.17 21.46 3.89
CA ALA A 850 -25.56 20.77 2.75
C ALA A 850 -26.35 19.49 2.38
N ALA A 851 -26.76 18.73 3.40
CA ALA A 851 -27.57 17.52 3.25
C ALA A 851 -28.97 17.79 2.67
N THR A 852 -29.65 18.86 3.11
CA THR A 852 -30.93 19.28 2.53
C THR A 852 -30.79 19.65 1.05
N ARG A 853 -29.72 20.36 0.68
CA ARG A 853 -29.44 20.75 -0.71
C ARG A 853 -29.12 19.53 -1.58
N GLY A 854 -28.49 18.52 -1.00
CA GLY A 854 -27.91 17.40 -1.76
C GLY A 854 -26.56 17.76 -2.36
N ASP A 855 -25.85 18.75 -1.79
CA ASP A 855 -24.54 19.19 -2.26
C ASP A 855 -23.48 18.21 -1.76
N GLU A 856 -23.18 17.22 -2.59
CA GLU A 856 -22.26 16.12 -2.29
C GLU A 856 -20.87 16.63 -1.88
N GLN A 857 -20.29 17.52 -2.69
CA GLN A 857 -18.93 18.01 -2.51
C GLN A 857 -18.81 18.86 -1.25
N MET A 858 -19.82 19.66 -0.95
CA MET A 858 -19.88 20.43 0.28
C MET A 858 -20.11 19.53 1.50
N THR A 859 -21.00 18.54 1.40
CA THR A 859 -21.26 17.59 2.49
C THR A 859 -20.00 16.81 2.85
N LYS A 860 -19.31 16.27 1.84
CA LYS A 860 -18.03 15.57 2.02
C LYS A 860 -16.98 16.47 2.66
N PHE A 861 -16.83 17.69 2.14
CA PHE A 861 -15.88 18.66 2.70
C PHE A 861 -16.16 19.01 4.17
N LEU A 862 -17.43 19.20 4.56
CA LEU A 862 -17.79 19.47 5.95
C LEU A 862 -17.53 18.27 6.87
N LEU A 863 -17.77 17.04 6.40
CA LEU A 863 -17.45 15.81 7.13
C LEU A 863 -15.94 15.64 7.34
N GLU A 864 -15.13 15.88 6.30
CA GLU A 864 -13.66 15.87 6.38
C GLU A 864 -13.12 16.93 7.37
N ARG A 865 -13.84 18.05 7.53
CA ARG A 865 -13.55 19.09 8.52
C ARG A 865 -14.11 18.78 9.92
N GLY A 866 -14.58 17.56 10.16
CA GLY A 866 -15.01 17.08 11.47
C GLY A 866 -16.45 17.43 11.85
N ALA A 867 -17.33 17.76 10.89
CA ALA A 867 -18.73 18.01 11.20
C ALA A 867 -19.42 16.75 11.78
N ALA A 868 -20.10 16.91 12.92
CA ALA A 868 -20.83 15.83 13.55
C ALA A 868 -21.99 15.36 12.65
N THR A 869 -22.14 14.04 12.51
CA THR A 869 -23.14 13.42 11.62
C THR A 869 -24.50 13.24 12.26
N ASN A 870 -24.57 13.27 13.60
CA ASN A 870 -25.78 13.04 14.39
C ASN A 870 -26.31 14.24 15.22
N PRO A 871 -26.00 15.52 14.95
CA PRO A 871 -26.61 16.63 15.67
C PRO A 871 -28.09 16.70 15.32
N ARG A 872 -28.94 16.77 16.34
CA ARG A 872 -30.38 16.90 16.18
C ARG A 872 -30.80 18.37 16.13
N ASP A 873 -31.69 18.68 15.18
CA ASP A 873 -32.37 19.97 15.10
C ASP A 873 -33.60 20.02 16.03
N THR A 874 -34.36 21.11 15.98
CA THR A 874 -35.54 21.31 16.85
C THR A 874 -36.67 20.29 16.61
N ASN A 875 -36.71 19.63 15.45
CA ASN A 875 -37.63 18.54 15.14
C ASN A 875 -37.05 17.16 15.48
N GLY A 876 -35.87 17.12 16.09
CA GLY A 876 -35.11 15.90 16.32
C GLY A 876 -34.47 15.32 15.05
N TRP A 877 -34.38 16.08 13.96
CA TRP A 877 -33.82 15.59 12.69
C TRP A 877 -32.31 15.74 12.67
N THR A 878 -31.62 14.66 12.27
CA THR A 878 -30.19 14.67 11.95
C THR A 878 -29.97 15.10 10.49
N PRO A 879 -28.74 15.43 10.07
CA PRO A 879 -28.42 15.63 8.65
C PRO A 879 -28.93 14.50 7.73
N LEU A 880 -28.91 13.24 8.20
CA LEU A 880 -29.43 12.10 7.45
C LEU A 880 -30.95 12.16 7.26
N PHE A 881 -31.71 12.64 8.24
CA PHE A 881 -33.15 12.90 8.08
C PHE A 881 -33.41 13.93 6.99
N HIS A 882 -32.65 15.04 6.97
CA HIS A 882 -32.76 16.07 5.93
C HIS A 882 -32.49 15.51 4.53
N ALA A 883 -31.42 14.72 4.36
CA ALA A 883 -31.12 14.06 3.09
C ALA A 883 -32.21 13.05 2.67
N THR A 884 -32.71 12.26 3.62
CA THR A 884 -33.74 11.23 3.41
C THR A 884 -35.05 11.83 2.93
N THR A 885 -35.53 12.90 3.58
CA THR A 885 -36.80 13.55 3.23
C THR A 885 -36.79 14.13 1.81
N LYS A 886 -35.61 14.55 1.32
CA LYS A 886 -35.38 15.11 -0.01
C LYS A 886 -34.91 14.06 -1.04
N GLY A 887 -34.78 12.79 -0.64
CA GLY A 887 -34.34 11.71 -1.53
C GLY A 887 -32.90 11.83 -2.02
N ARG A 888 -32.04 12.56 -1.30
CA ARG A 888 -30.64 12.83 -1.66
C ARG A 888 -29.76 11.61 -1.41
N SER A 889 -30.00 10.55 -2.17
CA SER A 889 -29.44 9.21 -1.93
C SER A 889 -27.91 9.17 -1.88
N ILE A 890 -27.23 10.05 -2.64
CA ILE A 890 -25.77 10.17 -2.60
C ILE A 890 -25.30 10.75 -1.26
N VAL A 891 -25.90 11.86 -0.83
CA VAL A 891 -25.60 12.45 0.48
C VAL A 891 -26.01 11.53 1.64
N MET A 892 -27.12 10.79 1.51
CA MET A 892 -27.50 9.77 2.49
C MET A 892 -26.42 8.69 2.64
N ASN A 893 -25.89 8.18 1.52
CA ASN A 893 -24.77 7.23 1.54
C ASN A 893 -23.55 7.82 2.26
N LEU A 894 -23.14 9.03 1.86
CA LEU A 894 -21.98 9.69 2.46
C LEU A 894 -22.13 9.88 3.98
N LEU A 895 -23.30 10.32 4.43
CA LEU A 895 -23.57 10.49 5.86
C LEU A 895 -23.53 9.15 6.61
N LEU A 896 -24.12 8.09 6.05
CA LEU A 896 -24.07 6.74 6.62
C LEU A 896 -22.65 6.17 6.67
N ASP A 897 -21.85 6.41 5.63
CA ASP A 897 -20.45 5.99 5.56
C ASP A 897 -19.59 6.68 6.64
N HIS A 898 -19.99 7.87 7.09
CA HIS A 898 -19.35 8.62 8.18
C HIS A 898 -20.05 8.42 9.53
N GLY A 899 -20.77 7.31 9.71
CA GLY A 899 -21.34 6.93 11.01
C GLY A 899 -22.61 7.68 11.42
N ALA A 900 -23.37 8.22 10.46
CA ALA A 900 -24.72 8.69 10.75
C ALA A 900 -25.60 7.52 11.24
N ASP A 901 -26.33 7.75 12.32
CA ASP A 901 -27.15 6.74 12.96
C ASP A 901 -28.41 6.44 12.12
N ILE A 902 -28.43 5.25 11.52
CA ILE A 902 -29.56 4.75 10.71
C ILE A 902 -30.77 4.36 11.58
N ALA A 903 -30.56 4.08 12.86
CA ALA A 903 -31.62 3.76 13.82
C ALA A 903 -32.20 5.02 14.48
N ALA A 904 -31.66 6.20 14.17
CA ALA A 904 -32.14 7.45 14.73
C ALA A 904 -33.64 7.65 14.46
N THR A 905 -34.32 8.20 15.47
CA THR A 905 -35.74 8.56 15.41
C THR A 905 -35.90 10.08 15.54
N CYS A 906 -36.85 10.64 14.79
CA CYS A 906 -37.17 12.07 14.90
C CYS A 906 -37.95 12.36 16.20
N GLY A 907 -38.23 13.64 16.48
CA GLY A 907 -38.99 14.04 17.68
C GLY A 907 -40.41 13.44 17.78
N LYS A 908 -40.96 12.90 16.68
CA LYS A 908 -42.24 12.17 16.66
C LYS A 908 -42.07 10.65 16.83
N GLY A 909 -40.84 10.17 17.07
CA GLY A 909 -40.49 8.76 17.14
C GLY A 909 -40.44 8.05 15.79
N GLN A 910 -40.59 8.73 14.66
CA GLN A 910 -40.53 8.08 13.34
C GLN A 910 -39.08 7.75 12.95
N THR A 911 -38.87 6.57 12.37
CA THR A 911 -37.58 6.16 11.80
C THR A 911 -37.33 6.82 10.44
N LEU A 912 -36.08 6.77 9.97
CA LEU A 912 -35.71 7.21 8.62
C LEU A 912 -36.48 6.45 7.53
N LEU A 913 -36.68 5.14 7.71
CA LEU A 913 -37.39 4.30 6.73
C LEU A 913 -38.86 4.68 6.61
N MET A 914 -39.53 4.95 7.74
CA MET A 914 -40.91 5.44 7.75
C MET A 914 -41.04 6.77 7.02
N LEU A 915 -40.13 7.72 7.28
CA LEU A 915 -40.16 9.01 6.61
C LEU A 915 -39.85 8.91 5.12
N ALA A 916 -38.91 8.05 4.72
CA ALA A 916 -38.62 7.80 3.31
C ALA A 916 -39.86 7.25 2.58
N ALA A 917 -40.57 6.31 3.20
CA ALA A 917 -41.79 5.72 2.66
C ALA A 917 -42.95 6.74 2.63
N GLU A 918 -43.16 7.51 3.70
CA GLU A 918 -44.17 8.56 3.78
C GLU A 918 -43.96 9.63 2.69
N ARG A 919 -42.71 10.01 2.44
CA ARG A 919 -42.32 10.99 1.41
C ARG A 919 -42.21 10.41 0.01
N GLY A 920 -42.46 9.11 -0.18
CA GLY A 920 -42.38 8.43 -1.48
C GLY A 920 -40.98 8.38 -2.09
N GLN A 921 -39.95 8.50 -1.27
CA GLN A 921 -38.55 8.55 -1.71
C GLN A 921 -38.04 7.13 -1.95
N LYS A 922 -38.42 6.53 -3.09
CA LYS A 922 -38.09 5.13 -3.44
C LYS A 922 -36.59 4.83 -3.29
N SER A 923 -35.72 5.69 -3.79
CA SER A 923 -34.26 5.52 -3.69
C SER A 923 -33.77 5.56 -2.25
N ALA A 924 -34.36 6.39 -1.39
CA ALA A 924 -34.04 6.46 0.03
C ALA A 924 -34.54 5.22 0.78
N VAL A 925 -35.75 4.72 0.46
CA VAL A 925 -36.30 3.47 1.03
C VAL A 925 -35.41 2.29 0.69
N THR A 926 -35.09 2.12 -0.60
CA THR A 926 -34.19 1.05 -1.06
C THR A 926 -32.84 1.16 -0.38
N LEU A 927 -32.30 2.37 -0.28
CA LEU A 927 -30.98 2.58 0.32
C LEU A 927 -30.96 2.23 1.81
N LEU A 928 -31.96 2.68 2.57
CA LEU A 928 -32.03 2.43 4.01
C LEU A 928 -32.22 0.94 4.30
N ILE A 929 -33.06 0.23 3.53
CA ILE A 929 -33.22 -1.24 3.65
C ILE A 929 -31.88 -1.93 3.37
N ASN A 930 -31.20 -1.55 2.29
CA ASN A 930 -29.91 -2.13 1.92
C ASN A 930 -28.82 -1.89 2.98
N ARG A 931 -28.92 -0.81 3.75
CA ARG A 931 -28.00 -0.45 4.84
C ARG A 931 -28.44 -1.00 6.20
N GLY A 932 -29.42 -1.90 6.24
CA GLY A 932 -29.82 -2.60 7.46
C GLY A 932 -30.79 -1.83 8.37
N ALA A 933 -31.51 -0.82 7.86
CA ALA A 933 -32.53 -0.13 8.65
C ALA A 933 -33.62 -1.12 9.09
N SER A 934 -33.91 -1.17 10.40
CA SER A 934 -34.93 -2.06 10.94
C SER A 934 -36.31 -1.75 10.36
N VAL A 935 -36.90 -2.76 9.74
CA VAL A 935 -38.27 -2.71 9.21
C VAL A 935 -39.31 -2.92 10.32
N GLU A 936 -38.90 -3.47 11.47
CA GLU A 936 -39.78 -3.83 12.60
C GLU A 936 -39.83 -2.73 13.66
N ALA A 937 -38.97 -1.72 13.55
CA ALA A 937 -38.95 -0.58 14.46
C ALA A 937 -40.32 0.11 14.48
N LYS A 938 -40.80 0.41 15.69
CA LYS A 938 -42.09 1.04 15.96
C LYS A 938 -41.92 2.54 16.22
N ASP A 939 -42.84 3.34 15.69
CA ASP A 939 -42.86 4.77 15.98
C ASP A 939 -43.44 5.05 17.37
N GLY A 940 -43.44 6.33 17.78
CA GLY A 940 -44.03 6.76 19.05
C GLY A 940 -45.54 6.48 19.18
N LYS A 941 -46.21 5.99 18.13
CA LYS A 941 -47.62 5.57 18.11
C LYS A 941 -47.78 4.05 18.01
N GLY A 942 -46.70 3.27 18.01
CA GLY A 942 -46.70 1.82 17.93
C GLY A 942 -46.82 1.24 16.50
N THR A 943 -46.75 2.07 15.46
CA THR A 943 -46.83 1.65 14.06
C THR A 943 -45.49 1.08 13.60
N GLU A 944 -45.47 -0.11 13.01
CA GLU A 944 -44.25 -0.75 12.48
C GLU A 944 -43.84 -0.16 11.12
N SER A 945 -42.53 -0.05 10.85
CA SER A 945 -42.03 0.52 9.58
C SER A 945 -42.53 -0.28 8.36
N GLN A 946 -42.66 -1.61 8.47
CA GLN A 946 -43.25 -2.48 7.45
C GLN A 946 -44.69 -2.07 7.08
N GLN A 947 -45.52 -1.72 8.06
CA GLN A 947 -46.92 -1.36 7.83
C GLN A 947 -47.03 -0.02 7.09
N GLY A 948 -46.14 0.93 7.38
CA GLY A 948 -46.01 2.20 6.66
C GLY A 948 -45.57 2.04 5.21
N VAL A 949 -44.57 1.18 4.94
CA VAL A 949 -44.12 0.84 3.57
C VAL A 949 -45.23 0.15 2.78
N LEU A 950 -45.96 -0.79 3.39
CA LEU A 950 -47.07 -1.51 2.77
C LEU A 950 -48.28 -0.59 2.50
N GLN A 951 -48.59 0.36 3.39
CA GLN A 951 -49.62 1.38 3.14
C GLN A 951 -49.26 2.28 1.94
N HIS A 952 -47.98 2.64 1.78
CA HIS A 952 -47.51 3.44 0.63
C HIS A 952 -47.60 2.66 -0.70
N LEU A 953 -47.18 1.39 -0.71
CA LEU A 953 -47.30 0.50 -1.87
C LEU A 953 -48.76 0.28 -2.29
N ARG A 954 -49.70 0.27 -1.32
CA ARG A 954 -51.15 0.21 -1.59
C ARG A 954 -51.75 1.53 -2.11
N ARG A 955 -51.18 2.68 -1.74
CA ARG A 955 -51.68 4.01 -2.13
C ARG A 955 -51.25 4.46 -3.54
N ASN A 956 -50.13 3.94 -4.06
CA ASN A 956 -49.51 4.39 -5.32
C ASN A 956 -49.49 3.31 -6.43
N GLY A 957 -50.59 2.56 -6.59
CA GLY A 957 -50.68 1.34 -7.40
C GLY A 957 -50.16 1.37 -8.85
N GLY A 958 -49.77 0.18 -9.32
CA GLY A 958 -49.46 -0.14 -10.72
C GLY A 958 -49.51 -1.65 -10.98
N SER A 959 -50.68 -2.12 -11.44
CA SER A 959 -51.05 -3.39 -12.11
C SER A 959 -50.65 -4.75 -11.50
N SER A 960 -51.68 -5.52 -11.18
CA SER A 960 -51.70 -6.86 -10.58
C SER A 960 -51.53 -8.02 -11.57
N GLU A 961 -50.68 -7.91 -12.60
CA GLU A 961 -50.67 -8.87 -13.72
C GLU A 961 -49.31 -9.49 -14.09
N SER A 962 -48.34 -9.58 -13.16
CA SER A 962 -47.18 -10.47 -13.35
C SER A 962 -46.94 -11.46 -12.20
N LEU A 963 -47.96 -11.68 -11.36
CA LEU A 963 -47.89 -12.54 -10.19
C LEU A 963 -48.76 -13.80 -10.30
N ASP A 964 -48.84 -14.40 -11.49
CA ASP A 964 -49.45 -15.73 -11.63
C ASP A 964 -48.59 -16.67 -12.50
N SER A 965 -47.39 -16.98 -12.01
CA SER A 965 -46.84 -18.34 -12.06
C SER A 965 -45.56 -18.43 -11.23
N GLY A 966 -45.63 -19.22 -10.14
CA GLY A 966 -44.46 -19.86 -9.56
C GLY A 966 -43.56 -19.03 -8.65
N ARG A 967 -44.09 -18.43 -7.58
CA ARG A 967 -43.40 -18.24 -6.26
C ARG A 967 -44.34 -17.62 -5.24
N ARG A 968 -45.31 -18.40 -4.75
CA ARG A 968 -45.83 -18.22 -3.37
C ARG A 968 -44.77 -18.78 -2.41
N MET A 969 -43.71 -18.03 -2.15
CA MET A 969 -42.77 -18.35 -1.07
C MET A 969 -42.19 -17.04 -0.52
N SER A 970 -42.30 -16.90 0.81
CA SER A 970 -41.41 -16.11 1.67
C SER A 970 -41.62 -14.59 1.77
N TRP A 971 -42.73 -14.18 2.39
CA TRP A 971 -42.72 -12.99 3.28
C TRP A 971 -43.27 -13.30 4.70
N ARG A 972 -43.51 -14.58 5.01
CA ARG A 972 -43.89 -15.06 6.37
C ARG A 972 -42.83 -15.93 7.05
N ARG A 973 -41.74 -16.32 6.36
CA ARG A 973 -40.74 -17.26 6.90
C ARG A 973 -39.60 -16.61 7.71
N LEU A 974 -39.52 -15.29 7.75
CA LEU A 974 -38.50 -14.59 8.55
C LEU A 974 -38.96 -14.27 9.99
N TRP A 975 -40.17 -14.69 10.39
CA TRP A 975 -40.84 -14.19 11.60
C TRP A 975 -41.31 -15.28 12.59
N SER A 976 -40.75 -16.50 12.54
CA SER A 976 -41.12 -17.55 13.49
C SER A 976 -39.98 -18.53 13.76
N THR A 977 -39.11 -18.17 14.70
CA THR A 977 -38.29 -18.99 15.62
C THR A 977 -37.25 -18.02 16.20
N GLY A 978 -37.34 -17.54 17.43
CA GLY A 978 -37.29 -18.37 18.64
C GLY A 978 -35.82 -18.71 18.90
N TYR A 979 -35.08 -17.76 19.47
CA TYR A 979 -33.74 -18.00 20.00
C TYR A 979 -33.81 -19.14 21.04
N THR A 980 -33.13 -20.25 20.75
CA THR A 980 -32.46 -21.05 21.77
C THR A 980 -31.04 -21.29 21.30
N ILE A 981 -30.14 -21.06 22.23
CA ILE A 981 -28.69 -21.20 22.19
C ILE A 981 -28.33 -22.62 21.71
N ASP A 982 -27.63 -22.72 20.60
CA ASP A 982 -26.26 -23.27 20.55
C ASP A 982 -25.65 -22.98 19.17
N GLU A 983 -24.39 -22.51 19.25
CA GLU A 983 -23.39 -22.16 18.21
C GLU A 983 -23.64 -20.99 17.25
#